data_AF-A0A7C1ZUW0-F1
#
_entry.id   AF-A0A7C1ZUW0-F1
#
_cell.length_a   1.000
_cell.length_b   1.000
_cell.length_c   1.000
_cell.angle_alpha   90.00
_cell.angle_beta   90.00
_cell.angle_gamma   90.00
#
_symmetry.space_group_name_H-M   'P 1'
#
loop_
_entity.id
_entity.type
_entity.pdbx_description
1 polymer ?
#
loop_
_entity_poly.entity_id
_entity_poly.type
_entity_poly.pdbx_seq_one_letter_code
_entity_poly.pdbx_strand_id
1 'polypeptide(L)'
;MRTKGLVLLTIIFASLIFTSCDTDTDHKTPLEYVDMLIGTARKGHTIISTARPFAMVKPGPDTDVRRNYLHAKYITGFSQLHISGTGGNAQSGVLGVMPTTGKLNVNPGQYRSGFDATQGVAEPGYYNIMLEDYNIRSEITSTDRVVLYRFTFPKSDESHILLDVSHAFNKYRGGEIRIVNNTTLEGTGKYNGYHGSDFDVAFVIEFSRPFKSSGVWKGIDIMQGEDYATVDGADALGAYLDFQTGADDTIYVKIGMSYVDIAGAKSNIEAEMPDWDFEKVFAESREGWNALLGNVKISGGTEDQKTTFYTALYHTMISTCMLSDADGRYEGFDGKIHQADGFTYYGEFSLWDTYRTAHPLYSLLQPQRQSDMVKSLLAIAEQGGWLPKWAWSEGYTGGMLGDHAVSVILDSYVKGIRDFDALTAYDAMRKNAMEKLEGVPWGRRGLRHYKALGFAPEDAGYMKSLVAATNAYGPGGSKDTDYYPEISGSASATLEFAYNDWCVAEMARLLNKTEDADYFGSRAYNYKNVYDPEVGFMRPRNSDGSWAMNPFVSTISGQHSQFYCEGNAWTYSWTVQHDVQGLINLMGGNEAFISLLDSAFSGLETGQSYFDPTNEPDIHYPYLYNYAGAPWKTQETVRYITDNLFTADHEQGLPGDEDAGTMSAWYIFSAMGFYPVAPGSEVYVIGSPVFDKIEISLDEKYYGGKTFIMESHNNSSDNKYIQEVSLNGEPLNRTRLTHEELIGNGYLVFTMGNTPNNNWGTAEGSAPHSMTREKPDFVYSGLKAPETAKFNEYVDVQVTVTNKGGMGTAHTVVYHYDRNAHYRTGHLVGENKLVLASGESRDLKFRVPLYFHGNNTLHVDTLSTTVIVSKPVPKELVK
;
A
#
# COMPACT_ATOMS: atom_id res chain seq x y z
N MET A 1 -2.77 2.91 -101.48
CA MET A 1 -2.64 1.47 -101.17
C MET A 1 -3.30 1.20 -99.83
N ARG A 2 -3.85 0.00 -99.66
CA ARG A 2 -4.68 -0.48 -98.56
C ARG A 2 -4.10 -0.24 -97.15
N THR A 3 -5.03 -0.11 -96.19
CA THR A 3 -5.02 -0.64 -94.80
C THR A 3 -4.01 -0.07 -93.79
N LYS A 4 -4.32 0.11 -92.50
CA LYS A 4 -5.54 0.25 -91.66
C LYS A 4 -5.00 0.36 -90.21
N GLY A 5 -5.54 1.30 -89.41
CA GLY A 5 -5.55 1.26 -87.93
C GLY A 5 -4.26 1.73 -87.23
N LEU A 6 -4.29 2.26 -86.01
CA LEU A 6 -5.35 2.68 -85.09
C LEU A 6 -4.70 3.67 -84.11
N VAL A 7 -5.49 4.62 -83.64
CA VAL A 7 -5.17 5.76 -82.79
C VAL A 7 -4.77 5.34 -81.37
N LEU A 8 -3.74 6.00 -80.83
CA LEU A 8 -3.35 5.95 -79.42
C LEU A 8 -4.44 6.67 -78.59
N LEU A 9 -5.19 5.93 -77.78
CA LEU A 9 -6.12 6.51 -76.79
C LEU A 9 -6.05 5.75 -75.47
N THR A 10 -5.92 6.55 -74.41
CA THR A 10 -6.01 6.32 -72.97
C THR A 10 -6.93 5.19 -72.53
N ILE A 11 -6.43 4.28 -71.67
CA ILE A 11 -7.25 3.45 -70.78
C ILE A 11 -6.72 3.61 -69.35
N ILE A 12 -7.51 4.29 -68.53
CA ILE A 12 -7.43 4.29 -67.06
C ILE A 12 -7.99 2.94 -66.61
N PHE A 13 -7.15 2.10 -66.00
CA PHE A 13 -7.58 0.87 -65.34
C PHE A 13 -7.94 1.19 -63.89
N ALA A 14 -9.25 1.32 -63.61
CA ALA A 14 -9.77 1.29 -62.25
C ALA A 14 -9.69 -0.15 -61.73
N SER A 15 -8.73 -0.39 -60.84
CA SER A 15 -8.63 -1.64 -60.09
C SER A 15 -9.44 -1.44 -58.80
N LEU A 16 -10.64 -2.02 -58.74
CA LEU A 16 -11.37 -2.17 -57.49
C LEU A 16 -10.58 -3.14 -56.60
N ILE A 17 -9.85 -2.58 -55.63
CA ILE A 17 -9.38 -3.32 -54.47
C ILE A 17 -10.60 -3.46 -53.55
N PHE A 18 -11.20 -4.65 -53.55
CA PHE A 18 -12.05 -5.07 -52.43
C PHE A 18 -11.12 -5.29 -51.23
N THR A 19 -10.93 -4.25 -50.42
CA THR A 19 -10.51 -4.41 -49.03
C THR A 19 -11.66 -5.09 -48.31
N SER A 20 -11.53 -6.39 -48.08
CA SER A 20 -12.27 -7.05 -47.01
C SER A 20 -11.75 -6.44 -45.71
N CYS A 21 -12.51 -5.47 -45.17
CA CYS A 21 -12.42 -5.17 -43.77
C CYS A 21 -12.96 -6.40 -43.04
N ASP A 22 -12.07 -7.30 -42.62
CA ASP A 22 -12.34 -8.07 -41.41
C ASP A 22 -12.28 -7.06 -40.27
N THR A 23 -13.44 -6.47 -39.96
CA THR A 23 -13.65 -5.86 -38.65
C THR A 23 -13.83 -7.02 -37.69
N ASP A 24 -12.74 -7.43 -37.04
CA ASP A 24 -12.78 -8.31 -35.89
C ASP A 24 -13.44 -7.53 -34.73
N THR A 25 -14.77 -7.53 -34.70
CA THR A 25 -15.60 -6.72 -33.79
C THR A 25 -15.84 -7.38 -32.44
N ASP A 26 -15.08 -8.39 -32.05
CA ASP A 26 -15.40 -9.25 -30.88
C ASP A 26 -14.41 -9.14 -29.71
N HIS A 27 -13.56 -8.11 -29.69
CA HIS A 27 -12.60 -7.89 -28.60
C HIS A 27 -12.89 -6.58 -27.86
N LYS A 28 -13.37 -6.71 -26.61
CA LYS A 28 -13.46 -5.61 -25.64
C LYS A 28 -12.09 -4.96 -25.44
N THR A 29 -12.07 -3.64 -25.40
CA THR A 29 -10.94 -2.82 -24.96
C THR A 29 -10.67 -3.04 -23.45
N PRO A 30 -9.44 -2.79 -22.96
CA PRO A 30 -9.12 -2.85 -21.53
C PRO A 30 -10.10 -2.07 -20.64
N LEU A 31 -10.53 -0.88 -21.08
CA LEU A 31 -11.47 -0.05 -20.34
C LEU A 31 -12.86 -0.71 -20.20
N GLU A 32 -13.32 -1.47 -21.20
CA GLU A 32 -14.63 -2.15 -21.15
C GLU A 32 -14.67 -3.33 -20.16
N TYR A 33 -13.53 -3.70 -19.58
CA TYR A 33 -13.43 -4.64 -18.46
C TYR A 33 -13.46 -3.97 -17.09
N VAL A 34 -13.35 -2.64 -17.00
CA VAL A 34 -13.36 -1.95 -15.70
C VAL A 34 -14.78 -1.91 -15.14
N ASP A 35 -14.93 -2.40 -13.91
CA ASP A 35 -16.18 -2.35 -13.17
C ASP A 35 -16.00 -1.55 -11.87
N MET A 36 -16.49 -0.31 -11.88
CA MET A 36 -16.33 0.62 -10.75
C MET A 36 -17.16 0.24 -9.52
N LEU A 37 -18.09 -0.73 -9.61
CA LEU A 37 -18.89 -1.15 -8.46
C LEU A 37 -18.10 -2.07 -7.52
N ILE A 38 -17.07 -2.76 -8.03
CA ILE A 38 -16.20 -3.63 -7.23
C ILE A 38 -15.48 -2.78 -6.17
N GLY A 39 -15.68 -3.15 -4.90
CA GLY A 39 -15.10 -2.44 -3.75
C GLY A 39 -15.99 -1.35 -3.15
N THR A 40 -17.12 -1.02 -3.78
CA THR A 40 -18.09 -0.04 -3.25
C THR A 40 -19.11 -0.64 -2.27
N ALA A 41 -18.97 -1.93 -1.98
CA ALA A 41 -19.69 -2.61 -0.91
C ALA A 41 -18.74 -2.95 0.26
N ARG A 42 -19.29 -2.96 1.47
CA ARG A 42 -18.65 -3.48 2.69
C ARG A 42 -17.30 -2.81 2.98
N LYS A 43 -16.19 -3.53 2.79
CA LYS A 43 -14.84 -3.17 3.28
C LYS A 43 -13.91 -2.62 2.19
N GLY A 44 -14.26 -2.66 0.91
CA GLY A 44 -13.37 -2.15 -0.14
C GLY A 44 -13.09 -0.65 -0.03
N HIS A 45 -14.07 0.11 0.45
CA HIS A 45 -13.99 1.56 0.64
C HIS A 45 -13.61 2.34 -0.64
N THR A 46 -13.84 1.77 -1.83
CA THR A 46 -13.64 2.47 -3.10
C THR A 46 -14.79 3.44 -3.37
N ILE A 47 -14.64 4.27 -4.40
CA ILE A 47 -15.58 5.33 -4.76
C ILE A 47 -16.05 5.16 -6.21
N ILE A 48 -17.26 5.65 -6.48
CA ILE A 48 -17.71 5.92 -7.85
C ILE A 48 -17.22 7.32 -8.21
N SER A 49 -16.32 7.41 -9.20
CA SER A 49 -15.79 8.69 -9.64
C SER A 49 -15.49 8.73 -11.13
N THR A 50 -15.73 9.88 -11.76
CA THR A 50 -15.39 10.09 -13.18
C THR A 50 -13.98 10.61 -13.40
N ALA A 51 -13.13 10.54 -12.36
CA ALA A 51 -11.75 11.01 -12.38
C ALA A 51 -10.97 10.47 -13.58
N ARG A 52 -10.11 11.32 -14.17
CA ARG A 52 -9.01 10.85 -15.01
C ARG A 52 -7.91 10.21 -14.13
N PRO A 53 -7.01 9.39 -14.70
CA PRO A 53 -5.91 8.80 -13.94
C PRO A 53 -5.09 9.84 -13.17
N PHE A 54 -5.04 9.69 -11.84
CA PHE A 54 -4.34 10.56 -10.88
C PHE A 54 -4.83 12.03 -10.87
N ALA A 55 -6.05 12.30 -11.31
CA ALA A 55 -6.64 13.64 -11.36
C ALA A 55 -6.82 14.27 -9.96
N MET A 56 -6.78 15.61 -9.91
CA MET A 56 -7.07 16.38 -8.71
C MET A 56 -8.53 16.22 -8.32
N VAL A 57 -9.44 16.45 -9.28
CA VAL A 57 -10.87 16.27 -9.07
C VAL A 57 -11.24 14.81 -9.21
N LYS A 58 -12.05 14.35 -8.26
CA LYS A 58 -12.58 12.99 -8.24
C LYS A 58 -14.10 13.06 -8.08
N PRO A 59 -14.84 13.65 -9.02
CA PRO A 59 -16.25 13.94 -8.81
C PRO A 59 -17.10 12.67 -8.88
N GLY A 60 -18.11 12.60 -8.02
CA GLY A 60 -18.94 11.41 -7.86
C GLY A 60 -20.16 11.64 -6.96
N PRO A 61 -21.05 10.63 -6.83
CA PRO A 61 -22.22 10.68 -5.96
C PRO A 61 -21.86 10.53 -4.48
N ASP A 62 -22.40 11.42 -3.65
CA ASP A 62 -22.36 11.33 -2.19
C ASP A 62 -23.64 10.69 -1.66
N THR A 63 -23.52 9.62 -0.88
CA THR A 63 -24.68 8.85 -0.42
C THR A 63 -24.93 8.92 1.09
N ASP A 64 -26.12 8.50 1.52
CA ASP A 64 -26.50 8.40 2.93
C ASP A 64 -25.66 7.41 3.76
N VAL A 65 -24.92 6.53 3.09
CA VAL A 65 -23.97 5.57 3.68
C VAL A 65 -22.53 5.79 3.19
N ARG A 66 -22.24 6.99 2.67
CA ARG A 66 -20.92 7.43 2.18
C ARG A 66 -20.39 6.52 1.07
N ARG A 67 -19.37 5.70 1.38
CA ARG A 67 -18.65 4.85 0.41
C ARG A 67 -19.30 3.49 0.15
N ASN A 68 -20.36 3.14 0.89
CA ASN A 68 -21.08 1.88 0.69
C ASN A 68 -22.18 2.03 -0.38
N TYR A 69 -21.80 2.49 -1.58
CA TYR A 69 -22.69 2.96 -2.64
C TYR A 69 -23.77 1.94 -3.02
N LEU A 70 -23.41 0.66 -3.12
CA LEU A 70 -24.35 -0.42 -3.47
C LEU A 70 -25.47 -0.64 -2.43
N HIS A 71 -25.24 -0.23 -1.19
CA HIS A 71 -26.20 -0.36 -0.08
C HIS A 71 -26.88 0.97 0.27
N ALA A 72 -26.60 2.03 -0.50
CA ALA A 72 -27.20 3.33 -0.31
C ALA A 72 -28.65 3.37 -0.77
N LYS A 73 -29.42 4.28 -0.16
CA LYS A 73 -30.82 4.52 -0.54
C LYS A 73 -31.01 5.91 -1.13
N TYR A 74 -30.14 6.84 -0.77
CA TYR A 74 -30.29 8.23 -1.16
C TYR A 74 -28.96 8.81 -1.62
N ILE A 75 -29.01 9.57 -2.71
CA ILE A 75 -27.97 10.52 -3.08
C ILE A 75 -28.25 11.83 -2.33
N THR A 76 -27.24 12.30 -1.62
CA THR A 76 -27.24 13.55 -0.83
C THR A 76 -26.56 14.71 -1.56
N GLY A 77 -25.97 14.45 -2.72
CA GLY A 77 -25.31 15.44 -3.57
C GLY A 77 -24.28 14.78 -4.49
N PHE A 78 -23.63 15.59 -5.30
CA PHE A 78 -22.43 15.22 -6.04
C PHE A 78 -21.30 16.17 -5.64
N SER A 79 -20.19 15.66 -5.13
CA SER A 79 -19.04 16.46 -4.70
C SER A 79 -17.81 16.21 -5.54
N GLN A 80 -16.80 17.08 -5.39
CA GLN A 80 -15.71 17.22 -6.35
C GLN A 80 -14.42 16.50 -5.94
N LEU A 81 -14.25 16.24 -4.64
CA LEU A 81 -13.07 15.58 -4.09
C LEU A 81 -13.47 14.38 -3.24
N HIS A 82 -12.71 13.29 -3.40
CA HIS A 82 -12.92 12.03 -2.71
C HIS A 82 -11.58 11.33 -2.44
N ILE A 83 -11.55 10.52 -1.39
CA ILE A 83 -10.51 9.53 -1.12
C ILE A 83 -11.02 8.11 -1.43
N SER A 84 -10.23 7.33 -2.17
CA SER A 84 -10.56 5.94 -2.51
C SER A 84 -9.71 4.97 -1.70
N GLY A 85 -10.37 3.94 -1.15
CA GLY A 85 -9.73 2.72 -0.68
C GLY A 85 -9.24 2.70 0.77
N THR A 86 -9.10 3.86 1.43
CA THR A 86 -8.49 3.92 2.78
C THR A 86 -9.51 3.76 3.92
N GLY A 87 -9.05 3.43 5.13
CA GLY A 87 -9.90 3.39 6.33
C GLY A 87 -10.51 4.74 6.78
N GLY A 88 -10.08 5.87 6.21
CA GLY A 88 -10.55 7.23 6.53
C GLY A 88 -11.47 7.84 5.46
N ASN A 89 -12.30 8.82 5.83
CA ASN A 89 -13.10 9.62 4.86
C ASN A 89 -12.61 11.07 4.75
N ALA A 90 -11.37 11.35 5.14
CA ALA A 90 -10.85 12.71 5.09
C ALA A 90 -10.81 13.18 3.62
N GLN A 91 -11.25 14.43 3.40
CA GLN A 91 -11.33 15.08 2.07
C GLN A 91 -12.37 14.55 1.08
N SER A 92 -13.24 13.62 1.49
CA SER A 92 -14.43 13.28 0.70
C SER A 92 -15.58 14.23 0.94
N GLY A 93 -16.46 14.37 -0.06
CA GLY A 93 -17.68 15.15 0.06
C GLY A 93 -17.46 16.65 -0.16
N VAL A 94 -16.34 17.11 -0.72
CA VAL A 94 -16.02 18.55 -0.78
C VAL A 94 -16.77 19.25 -1.90
N LEU A 95 -17.51 20.31 -1.56
CA LEU A 95 -18.31 21.14 -2.46
C LEU A 95 -19.42 20.35 -3.18
N GLY A 96 -20.58 20.25 -2.54
CA GLY A 96 -21.72 19.50 -3.02
C GLY A 96 -22.56 20.25 -4.05
N VAL A 97 -23.01 19.55 -5.09
CA VAL A 97 -23.93 20.04 -6.11
C VAL A 97 -25.17 19.15 -6.11
N MET A 98 -26.37 19.74 -6.09
CA MET A 98 -27.61 18.98 -6.17
C MET A 98 -28.66 19.70 -7.03
N PRO A 99 -29.11 19.09 -8.15
CA PRO A 99 -30.25 19.59 -8.89
C PRO A 99 -31.57 19.09 -8.27
N THR A 100 -32.58 19.95 -8.16
CA THR A 100 -33.88 19.61 -7.58
C THR A 100 -35.03 20.27 -8.34
N THR A 101 -36.24 19.74 -8.21
CA THR A 101 -37.49 20.38 -8.67
C THR A 101 -38.48 20.55 -7.51
N GLY A 102 -39.41 21.49 -7.66
CA GLY A 102 -40.42 21.80 -6.66
C GLY A 102 -39.91 22.78 -5.61
N LYS A 103 -40.45 22.71 -4.38
CA LYS A 103 -40.15 23.69 -3.34
C LYS A 103 -38.67 23.69 -2.93
N LEU A 104 -38.01 24.85 -3.05
CA LEU A 104 -36.64 25.07 -2.58
C LEU A 104 -36.42 24.59 -1.13
N ASN A 105 -35.38 23.78 -0.94
CA ASN A 105 -34.91 23.31 0.36
C ASN A 105 -33.39 23.19 0.36
N VAL A 106 -32.73 23.75 1.37
CA VAL A 106 -31.26 23.77 1.49
C VAL A 106 -30.73 22.77 2.55
N ASN A 107 -31.61 21.95 3.13
CA ASN A 107 -31.21 20.93 4.10
C ASN A 107 -30.92 19.59 3.37
N PRO A 108 -29.68 19.05 3.43
CA PRO A 108 -29.31 17.82 2.73
C PRO A 108 -30.14 16.60 3.10
N GLY A 109 -30.59 16.50 4.36
CA GLY A 109 -31.48 15.43 4.80
C GLY A 109 -32.90 15.51 4.22
N GLN A 110 -33.26 16.63 3.59
CA GLN A 110 -34.58 16.86 2.99
C GLN A 110 -34.52 16.95 1.46
N TYR A 111 -33.45 17.51 0.89
CA TYR A 111 -33.32 17.62 -0.56
C TYR A 111 -32.73 16.36 -1.22
N ARG A 112 -32.21 15.40 -0.45
CA ARG A 112 -31.70 14.11 -0.99
C ARG A 112 -32.73 13.43 -1.91
N SER A 113 -32.26 12.63 -2.85
CA SER A 113 -33.11 11.88 -3.77
C SER A 113 -32.92 10.38 -3.61
N GLY A 114 -34.00 9.62 -3.69
CA GLY A 114 -33.95 8.18 -4.01
C GLY A 114 -33.26 7.93 -5.35
N PHE A 115 -32.61 6.78 -5.46
CA PHE A 115 -31.96 6.29 -6.68
C PHE A 115 -31.82 4.77 -6.63
N ASP A 116 -31.63 4.13 -7.79
CA ASP A 116 -31.26 2.72 -7.90
C ASP A 116 -29.81 2.60 -8.39
N ALA A 117 -28.93 2.15 -7.49
CA ALA A 117 -27.50 1.97 -7.76
C ALA A 117 -27.22 1.00 -8.93
N THR A 118 -28.16 0.12 -9.28
CA THR A 118 -28.02 -0.87 -10.36
C THR A 118 -28.53 -0.36 -11.73
N GLN A 119 -29.27 0.75 -11.75
CA GLN A 119 -29.81 1.34 -13.00
C GLN A 119 -28.95 2.49 -13.52
N GLY A 120 -27.98 2.95 -12.73
CA GLY A 120 -26.99 3.93 -13.16
C GLY A 120 -25.94 3.34 -14.10
N VAL A 121 -25.24 4.20 -14.84
CA VAL A 121 -24.04 3.83 -15.59
C VAL A 121 -22.85 4.45 -14.85
N ALA A 122 -21.89 3.62 -14.44
CA ALA A 122 -20.63 4.05 -13.87
C ALA A 122 -19.50 3.45 -14.72
N GLU A 123 -18.80 4.31 -15.47
CA GLU A 123 -17.64 3.93 -16.27
C GLU A 123 -16.52 4.95 -16.07
N PRO A 124 -15.24 4.56 -16.20
CA PRO A 124 -14.16 5.53 -15.99
C PRO A 124 -14.28 6.71 -16.97
N GLY A 125 -14.39 7.92 -16.42
CA GLY A 125 -14.64 9.15 -17.17
C GLY A 125 -16.11 9.55 -17.34
N TYR A 126 -17.08 8.72 -16.94
CA TYR A 126 -18.51 9.06 -17.04
C TYR A 126 -19.39 8.38 -15.98
N TYR A 127 -20.32 9.16 -15.43
CA TYR A 127 -21.32 8.66 -14.51
C TYR A 127 -22.70 9.22 -14.85
N ASN A 128 -23.72 8.38 -14.79
CA ASN A 128 -25.10 8.77 -15.02
C ASN A 128 -26.03 8.08 -14.03
N ILE A 129 -26.94 8.86 -13.44
CA ILE A 129 -28.00 8.35 -12.56
C ILE A 129 -29.28 9.16 -12.69
N MET A 130 -30.43 8.51 -12.44
CA MET A 130 -31.71 9.18 -12.27
C MET A 130 -31.92 9.54 -10.79
N LEU A 131 -32.18 10.82 -10.51
CA LEU A 131 -32.67 11.28 -9.22
C LEU A 131 -34.20 11.13 -9.20
N GLU A 132 -34.69 10.02 -8.64
CA GLU A 132 -36.09 9.58 -8.76
C GLU A 132 -37.09 10.58 -8.16
N ASP A 133 -36.74 11.23 -7.05
CA ASP A 133 -37.64 12.15 -6.35
C ASP A 133 -37.89 13.44 -7.14
N TYR A 134 -36.97 13.79 -8.05
CA TYR A 134 -37.05 15.00 -8.88
C TYR A 134 -37.26 14.72 -10.37
N ASN A 135 -37.16 13.46 -10.79
CA ASN A 135 -37.15 13.02 -12.18
C ASN A 135 -36.09 13.79 -13.01
N ILE A 136 -34.88 13.93 -12.47
CA ILE A 136 -33.75 14.60 -13.10
C ILE A 136 -32.68 13.57 -13.44
N ARG A 137 -32.29 13.49 -14.71
CA ARG A 137 -31.10 12.72 -15.09
C ARG A 137 -29.85 13.56 -14.83
N SER A 138 -28.91 12.99 -14.08
CA SER A 138 -27.66 13.64 -13.72
C SER A 138 -26.49 12.90 -14.35
N GLU A 139 -25.73 13.60 -15.18
CA GLU A 139 -24.60 13.05 -15.92
C GLU A 139 -23.34 13.86 -15.56
N ILE A 140 -22.21 13.18 -15.36
CA ILE A 140 -20.95 13.76 -14.90
C ILE A 140 -19.82 13.26 -15.81
N THR A 141 -18.92 14.15 -16.18
CA THR A 141 -17.58 13.83 -16.70
C THR A 141 -16.57 14.80 -16.11
N SER A 142 -15.27 14.51 -16.26
CA SER A 142 -14.23 15.39 -15.72
C SER A 142 -12.93 15.35 -16.53
N THR A 143 -12.17 16.42 -16.35
CA THR A 143 -10.76 16.56 -16.72
C THR A 143 -9.91 16.37 -15.46
N ASP A 144 -8.66 16.83 -15.45
CA ASP A 144 -7.79 16.64 -14.30
C ASP A 144 -8.18 17.57 -13.14
N ARG A 145 -8.71 18.77 -13.45
CA ARG A 145 -9.04 19.83 -12.46
C ARG A 145 -10.44 20.43 -12.62
N VAL A 146 -11.17 20.05 -13.69
CA VAL A 146 -12.48 20.62 -14.03
C VAL A 146 -13.53 19.53 -14.17
N VAL A 147 -14.66 19.74 -13.50
CA VAL A 147 -15.84 18.86 -13.54
C VAL A 147 -16.89 19.45 -14.47
N LEU A 148 -17.56 18.61 -15.25
CA LEU A 148 -18.67 19.00 -16.11
C LEU A 148 -19.90 18.14 -15.80
N TYR A 149 -20.94 18.80 -15.32
CA TYR A 149 -22.27 18.23 -15.15
C TYR A 149 -23.14 18.52 -16.36
N ARG A 150 -23.99 17.56 -16.70
CA ARG A 150 -25.14 17.71 -17.60
C ARG A 150 -26.39 17.25 -16.84
N PHE A 151 -27.23 18.20 -16.45
CA PHE A 151 -28.51 17.91 -15.77
C PHE A 151 -29.67 18.05 -16.75
N THR A 152 -30.41 16.97 -16.94
CA THR A 152 -31.62 16.95 -17.78
C THR A 152 -32.86 17.03 -16.89
N PHE A 153 -33.55 18.16 -16.94
CA PHE A 153 -34.70 18.45 -16.10
C PHE A 153 -36.03 18.06 -16.76
N PRO A 154 -37.05 17.73 -15.95
CA PRO A 154 -38.42 17.70 -16.43
C PRO A 154 -38.94 19.13 -16.60
N LYS A 155 -40.13 19.26 -17.21
CA LYS A 155 -40.82 20.55 -17.26
C LYS A 155 -41.17 21.00 -15.83
N SER A 156 -40.66 22.15 -15.41
CA SER A 156 -40.92 22.73 -14.09
C SER A 156 -40.77 24.25 -14.10
N ASP A 157 -41.59 24.94 -13.33
CA ASP A 157 -41.46 26.37 -13.04
C ASP A 157 -40.59 26.64 -11.80
N GLU A 158 -40.25 25.58 -11.07
CA GLU A 158 -39.45 25.57 -9.83
C GLU A 158 -38.33 24.54 -10.00
N SER A 159 -37.30 24.86 -10.79
CA SER A 159 -36.08 24.05 -10.92
C SER A 159 -34.95 24.77 -10.23
N HIS A 160 -34.19 24.05 -9.40
CA HIS A 160 -33.08 24.60 -8.64
C HIS A 160 -31.82 23.79 -8.87
N ILE A 161 -30.67 24.47 -8.83
CA ILE A 161 -29.37 23.84 -8.62
C ILE A 161 -28.80 24.43 -7.32
N LEU A 162 -28.49 23.55 -6.37
CA LEU A 162 -27.99 23.88 -5.04
C LEU A 162 -26.48 23.65 -4.98
N LEU A 163 -25.73 24.64 -4.50
CA LEU A 163 -24.29 24.57 -4.33
C LEU A 163 -23.96 24.66 -2.85
N ASP A 164 -23.62 23.54 -2.22
CA ASP A 164 -23.34 23.40 -0.81
C ASP A 164 -21.82 23.41 -0.55
N VAL A 165 -21.30 24.58 -0.20
CA VAL A 165 -19.88 24.76 0.17
C VAL A 165 -19.58 24.04 1.49
N SER A 166 -20.57 23.88 2.37
CA SER A 166 -20.41 23.17 3.63
C SER A 166 -20.49 21.65 3.52
N HIS A 167 -20.80 21.10 2.33
CA HIS A 167 -20.75 19.66 2.11
C HIS A 167 -19.33 19.14 2.36
N ALA A 168 -19.22 18.13 3.22
CA ALA A 168 -18.01 17.37 3.52
C ALA A 168 -18.37 16.12 4.33
N PHE A 169 -17.66 15.01 4.11
CA PHE A 169 -17.78 13.82 4.97
C PHE A 169 -17.01 13.95 6.28
N ASN A 170 -16.00 14.83 6.28
CA ASN A 170 -15.33 15.32 7.47
C ASN A 170 -15.88 16.70 7.88
N LYS A 171 -15.17 17.43 8.75
CA LYS A 171 -15.64 18.70 9.28
C LYS A 171 -15.38 19.88 8.32
N TYR A 172 -16.42 20.67 8.07
CA TYR A 172 -16.34 21.99 7.47
C TYR A 172 -15.96 23.06 8.51
N ARG A 173 -15.08 23.99 8.13
CA ARG A 173 -14.52 25.02 9.03
C ARG A 173 -14.88 26.46 8.63
N GLY A 174 -15.41 26.67 7.43
CA GLY A 174 -15.78 28.01 6.94
C GLY A 174 -15.46 28.19 5.47
N GLY A 175 -15.75 29.37 4.94
CA GLY A 175 -15.58 29.67 3.52
C GLY A 175 -16.38 30.89 3.07
N GLU A 176 -16.37 31.13 1.77
CA GLU A 176 -17.18 32.16 1.12
C GLU A 176 -17.73 31.67 -0.22
N ILE A 177 -18.88 32.24 -0.60
CA ILE A 177 -19.47 32.08 -1.93
C ILE A 177 -19.99 33.42 -2.42
N ARG A 178 -19.71 33.71 -3.69
CA ARG A 178 -20.11 34.93 -4.39
C ARG A 178 -20.75 34.58 -5.73
N ILE A 179 -21.91 35.15 -5.98
CA ILE A 179 -22.59 35.14 -7.26
C ILE A 179 -22.07 36.34 -8.06
N VAL A 180 -21.18 36.09 -9.01
CA VAL A 180 -20.48 37.15 -9.77
C VAL A 180 -21.42 37.78 -10.80
N ASN A 181 -22.21 36.94 -11.46
CA ASN A 181 -23.22 37.35 -12.44
C ASN A 181 -24.24 36.20 -12.61
N ASN A 182 -25.17 36.34 -13.55
CA ASN A 182 -26.23 35.35 -13.75
C ASN A 182 -25.80 34.02 -14.39
N THR A 183 -24.50 33.80 -14.63
CA THR A 183 -23.93 32.55 -15.16
C THR A 183 -22.71 32.06 -14.38
N THR A 184 -22.24 32.80 -13.36
CA THR A 184 -20.94 32.52 -12.72
C THR A 184 -20.99 32.74 -11.22
N LEU A 185 -20.40 31.79 -10.48
CA LEU A 185 -20.13 31.87 -9.06
C LEU A 185 -18.65 31.59 -8.80
N GLU A 186 -18.13 32.11 -7.70
CA GLU A 186 -16.79 31.83 -7.20
C GLU A 186 -16.82 31.71 -5.67
N GLY A 187 -15.84 31.02 -5.10
CA GLY A 187 -15.76 30.90 -3.65
C GLY A 187 -14.57 30.11 -3.15
N THR A 188 -14.51 29.97 -1.83
CA THR A 188 -13.53 29.15 -1.12
C THR A 188 -14.21 28.32 -0.03
N GLY A 189 -13.65 27.15 0.27
CA GLY A 189 -14.09 26.30 1.36
C GLY A 189 -12.89 25.81 2.18
N LYS A 190 -13.07 25.70 3.48
CA LYS A 190 -12.06 25.26 4.45
C LYS A 190 -12.53 23.98 5.12
N TYR A 191 -11.71 22.94 5.06
CA TYR A 191 -12.11 21.60 5.49
C TYR A 191 -11.06 20.94 6.36
N ASN A 192 -11.50 20.04 7.23
CA ASN A 192 -10.60 19.20 7.99
C ASN A 192 -10.06 18.07 7.10
N GLY A 193 -8.74 17.95 7.06
CA GLY A 193 -8.07 16.78 6.50
C GLY A 193 -7.97 15.66 7.53
N TYR A 194 -6.95 14.82 7.38
CA TYR A 194 -6.68 13.72 8.29
C TYR A 194 -5.63 14.17 9.33
N HIS A 195 -5.87 13.92 10.62
CA HIS A 195 -4.91 14.23 11.72
C HIS A 195 -4.26 15.62 11.65
N GLY A 196 -5.06 16.66 11.42
CA GLY A 196 -4.60 18.05 11.39
C GLY A 196 -4.04 18.53 10.05
N SER A 197 -4.10 17.71 8.99
CA SER A 197 -3.79 18.12 7.60
C SER A 197 -4.93 18.91 6.94
N ASP A 198 -5.49 19.85 7.70
CA ASP A 198 -6.51 20.77 7.26
C ASP A 198 -6.12 21.48 5.95
N PHE A 199 -7.09 21.71 5.07
CA PHE A 199 -6.85 22.23 3.73
C PHE A 199 -7.97 23.17 3.32
N ASP A 200 -7.63 24.06 2.39
CA ASP A 200 -8.53 25.03 1.81
C ASP A 200 -8.59 24.77 0.29
N VAL A 201 -9.73 25.06 -0.33
CA VAL A 201 -9.89 24.97 -1.79
C VAL A 201 -10.66 26.16 -2.31
N ALA A 202 -10.29 26.62 -3.50
CA ALA A 202 -11.00 27.62 -4.27
C ALA A 202 -11.74 26.96 -5.44
N PHE A 203 -12.85 27.56 -5.83
CA PHE A 203 -13.66 27.08 -6.96
C PHE A 203 -14.24 28.21 -7.79
N VAL A 204 -14.42 27.94 -9.08
CA VAL A 204 -15.19 28.77 -10.02
C VAL A 204 -16.22 27.89 -10.70
N ILE A 205 -17.46 28.37 -10.77
CA ILE A 205 -18.60 27.60 -11.27
C ILE A 205 -19.30 28.40 -12.35
N GLU A 206 -19.40 27.81 -13.55
CA GLU A 206 -20.05 28.39 -14.71
C GLU A 206 -21.31 27.59 -15.07
N PHE A 207 -22.33 28.28 -15.57
CA PHE A 207 -23.56 27.69 -16.08
C PHE A 207 -23.72 27.99 -17.56
N SER A 208 -24.18 27.01 -18.36
CA SER A 208 -24.33 27.17 -19.82
C SER A 208 -25.36 28.21 -20.25
N ARG A 209 -26.22 28.66 -19.33
CA ARG A 209 -27.24 29.68 -19.57
C ARG A 209 -27.57 30.43 -18.27
N PRO A 210 -28.10 31.65 -18.37
CA PRO A 210 -28.36 32.46 -17.19
C PRO A 210 -29.47 31.89 -16.30
N PHE A 211 -29.28 31.92 -14.99
CA PHE A 211 -30.35 31.65 -14.03
C PHE A 211 -31.31 32.84 -13.90
N LYS A 212 -32.55 32.55 -13.49
CA LYS A 212 -33.65 33.52 -13.39
C LYS A 212 -33.59 34.35 -12.11
N SER A 213 -33.28 33.68 -11.00
CA SER A 213 -33.10 34.26 -9.67
C SER A 213 -32.14 33.40 -8.87
N SER A 214 -31.63 33.96 -7.78
CA SER A 214 -30.64 33.29 -6.95
C SER A 214 -30.66 33.85 -5.53
N GLY A 215 -29.93 33.19 -4.66
CA GLY A 215 -29.58 33.69 -3.34
C GLY A 215 -28.58 32.77 -2.66
N VAL A 216 -28.17 33.17 -1.46
CA VAL A 216 -27.21 32.44 -0.62
C VAL A 216 -27.89 31.99 0.67
N TRP A 217 -27.32 31.00 1.36
CA TRP A 217 -27.79 30.59 2.69
C TRP A 217 -26.68 30.55 3.72
N LYS A 218 -27.07 30.72 4.99
CA LYS A 218 -26.24 30.45 6.17
C LYS A 218 -27.05 29.62 7.16
N GLY A 219 -26.52 28.49 7.61
CA GLY A 219 -27.30 27.50 8.34
C GLY A 219 -28.50 27.05 7.50
N ILE A 220 -29.72 27.36 7.96
CA ILE A 220 -30.96 27.10 7.21
C ILE A 220 -31.61 28.39 6.69
N ASP A 221 -31.02 29.55 6.97
CA ASP A 221 -31.58 30.85 6.62
C ASP A 221 -31.25 31.18 5.16
N ILE A 222 -32.29 31.22 4.32
CA ILE A 222 -32.19 31.56 2.90
C ILE A 222 -32.27 33.08 2.75
N MET A 223 -31.22 33.68 2.21
CA MET A 223 -31.11 35.11 1.92
C MET A 223 -31.35 35.33 0.42
N GLN A 224 -32.63 35.43 0.06
CA GLN A 224 -33.06 35.58 -1.34
C GLN A 224 -32.56 36.91 -1.95
N GLY A 225 -31.94 36.82 -3.13
CA GLY A 225 -31.44 37.98 -3.87
C GLY A 225 -30.09 38.53 -3.40
N GLU A 226 -29.55 38.03 -2.29
CA GLU A 226 -28.19 38.33 -1.86
C GLU A 226 -27.18 37.55 -2.71
N ASP A 227 -26.07 38.21 -3.07
CA ASP A 227 -25.04 37.67 -3.97
C ASP A 227 -23.78 37.20 -3.25
N TYR A 228 -23.71 37.34 -1.93
CA TYR A 228 -22.51 37.02 -1.16
C TYR A 228 -22.82 36.49 0.24
N ALA A 229 -22.14 35.41 0.62
CA ALA A 229 -22.13 34.92 1.98
C ALA A 229 -20.76 34.38 2.37
N THR A 230 -20.42 34.53 3.65
CA THR A 230 -19.24 33.94 4.27
C THR A 230 -19.57 33.44 5.66
N VAL A 231 -18.88 32.38 6.07
CA VAL A 231 -18.93 31.79 7.40
C VAL A 231 -17.50 31.53 7.86
N ASP A 232 -17.22 31.86 9.12
CA ASP A 232 -16.01 31.43 9.83
C ASP A 232 -16.46 30.54 10.99
N GLY A 233 -16.46 29.23 10.77
CA GLY A 233 -17.12 28.24 11.61
C GLY A 233 -17.84 27.14 10.83
N ALA A 234 -18.54 26.28 11.55
CA ALA A 234 -19.17 25.08 10.99
C ALA A 234 -20.63 25.29 10.51
N ASP A 235 -21.10 26.54 10.42
CA ASP A 235 -22.45 26.81 9.92
C ASP A 235 -22.53 26.45 8.43
N ALA A 236 -23.66 25.87 8.02
CA ALA A 236 -23.86 25.52 6.62
C ALA A 236 -23.78 26.76 5.72
N LEU A 237 -23.20 26.63 4.53
CA LEU A 237 -22.99 27.74 3.59
C LEU A 237 -23.22 27.25 2.17
N GLY A 238 -23.91 28.06 1.36
CA GLY A 238 -24.03 27.78 -0.06
C GLY A 238 -24.91 28.76 -0.83
N ALA A 239 -25.24 28.42 -2.07
CA ALA A 239 -26.04 29.21 -2.99
C ALA A 239 -27.07 28.37 -3.76
N TYR A 240 -28.24 28.94 -4.04
CA TYR A 240 -29.26 28.33 -4.88
C TYR A 240 -29.47 29.16 -6.15
N LEU A 241 -29.66 28.47 -7.27
CA LEU A 241 -29.86 29.06 -8.59
C LEU A 241 -31.17 28.56 -9.18
N ASP A 242 -32.09 29.47 -9.49
CA ASP A 242 -33.42 29.14 -10.00
C ASP A 242 -33.47 29.16 -11.52
N PHE A 243 -34.15 28.17 -12.08
CA PHE A 243 -34.42 28.03 -13.50
C PHE A 243 -35.88 27.71 -13.75
N GLN A 244 -36.35 28.06 -14.94
CA GLN A 244 -37.56 27.49 -15.51
C GLN A 244 -37.13 26.51 -16.61
N THR A 245 -37.62 25.28 -16.57
CA THR A 245 -37.18 24.21 -17.47
C THR A 245 -38.34 23.67 -18.30
N GLY A 246 -38.03 23.38 -19.56
CA GLY A 246 -38.89 22.55 -20.42
C GLY A 246 -38.76 21.07 -20.08
N ALA A 247 -39.55 20.23 -20.76
CA ALA A 247 -39.31 18.79 -20.72
C ALA A 247 -38.00 18.48 -21.44
N ASP A 248 -37.16 17.64 -20.83
CA ASP A 248 -35.84 17.23 -21.34
C ASP A 248 -34.86 18.40 -21.53
N ASP A 249 -35.10 19.51 -20.83
CA ASP A 249 -34.27 20.71 -20.93
C ASP A 249 -32.98 20.51 -20.14
N THR A 250 -31.85 20.83 -20.77
CA THR A 250 -30.52 20.50 -20.26
C THR A 250 -29.79 21.75 -19.77
N ILE A 251 -29.21 21.66 -18.58
CA ILE A 251 -28.33 22.69 -18.01
C ILE A 251 -26.97 22.06 -17.75
N TYR A 252 -25.92 22.69 -18.28
CA TYR A 252 -24.55 22.29 -17.97
C TYR A 252 -23.98 23.16 -16.85
N VAL A 253 -23.21 22.53 -15.98
CA VAL A 253 -22.49 23.18 -14.89
C VAL A 253 -21.03 22.77 -14.97
N LYS A 254 -20.14 23.74 -15.07
CA LYS A 254 -18.69 23.52 -15.10
C LYS A 254 -18.08 24.02 -13.81
N ILE A 255 -17.23 23.22 -13.17
CA ILE A 255 -16.60 23.55 -11.89
C ILE A 255 -15.10 23.38 -12.01
N GLY A 256 -14.35 24.47 -11.96
CA GLY A 256 -12.90 24.46 -11.81
C GLY A 256 -12.53 24.47 -10.33
N MET A 257 -11.61 23.60 -9.94
CA MET A 257 -11.08 23.51 -8.57
C MET A 257 -9.62 23.94 -8.54
N SER A 258 -9.16 24.50 -7.42
CA SER A 258 -7.75 24.80 -7.16
C SER A 258 -7.48 24.75 -5.66
N TYR A 259 -6.32 24.21 -5.28
CA TYR A 259 -5.79 24.32 -3.91
C TYR A 259 -5.10 25.68 -3.66
N VAL A 260 -4.90 26.49 -4.70
CA VAL A 260 -4.14 27.74 -4.62
C VAL A 260 -5.06 28.94 -4.42
N ASP A 261 -5.90 29.25 -5.41
CA ASP A 261 -6.78 30.43 -5.39
C ASP A 261 -7.86 30.39 -6.48
N ILE A 262 -8.80 31.35 -6.41
CA ILE A 262 -9.89 31.51 -7.38
C ILE A 262 -9.34 31.74 -8.81
N ALA A 263 -8.21 32.44 -8.94
CA ALA A 263 -7.58 32.67 -10.25
C ALA A 263 -7.05 31.36 -10.85
N GLY A 264 -6.50 30.47 -10.02
CA GLY A 264 -6.09 29.12 -10.36
C GLY A 264 -7.27 28.29 -10.83
N ALA A 265 -8.36 28.24 -10.05
CA ALA A 265 -9.58 27.53 -10.41
C ALA A 265 -10.15 28.00 -11.76
N LYS A 266 -10.12 29.31 -12.02
CA LYS A 266 -10.51 29.88 -13.32
C LYS A 266 -9.55 29.47 -14.45
N SER A 267 -8.24 29.56 -14.22
CA SER A 267 -7.24 29.20 -15.23
C SER A 267 -7.31 27.71 -15.60
N ASN A 268 -7.67 26.84 -14.64
CA ASN A 268 -7.90 25.42 -14.88
C ASN A 268 -9.06 25.19 -15.85
N ILE A 269 -10.17 25.94 -15.71
CA ILE A 269 -11.27 25.95 -16.70
C ILE A 269 -10.76 26.38 -18.08
N GLU A 270 -10.06 27.51 -18.15
CA GLU A 270 -9.58 28.08 -19.42
C GLU A 270 -8.60 27.13 -20.14
N ALA A 271 -7.77 26.41 -19.39
CA ALA A 271 -6.77 25.49 -19.91
C ALA A 271 -7.36 24.14 -20.35
N GLU A 272 -8.23 23.55 -19.54
CA GLU A 272 -8.69 22.16 -19.73
C GLU A 272 -10.05 22.05 -20.42
N MET A 273 -10.93 23.03 -20.21
CA MET A 273 -12.31 22.96 -20.66
C MET A 273 -12.89 24.35 -20.99
N PRO A 274 -12.39 25.06 -22.02
CA PRO A 274 -12.95 26.35 -22.44
C PRO A 274 -14.36 26.22 -23.05
N ASP A 275 -14.70 25.04 -23.58
CA ASP A 275 -15.94 24.76 -24.31
C ASP A 275 -17.00 24.10 -23.38
N TRP A 276 -18.15 23.71 -23.95
CA TRP A 276 -19.22 22.94 -23.27
C TRP A 276 -19.41 21.53 -23.87
N ASP A 277 -18.38 20.99 -24.53
CA ASP A 277 -18.47 19.73 -25.26
C ASP A 277 -18.28 18.53 -24.33
N PHE A 278 -19.39 18.06 -23.76
CA PHE A 278 -19.42 16.92 -22.85
C PHE A 278 -18.89 15.64 -23.49
N GLU A 279 -19.29 15.36 -24.73
CA GLU A 279 -18.93 14.12 -25.41
C GLU A 279 -17.44 14.09 -25.76
N LYS A 280 -16.85 15.24 -26.09
CA LYS A 280 -15.40 15.37 -26.26
C LYS A 280 -14.64 15.06 -24.97
N VAL A 281 -15.02 15.68 -23.85
CA VAL A 281 -14.34 15.46 -22.55
C VAL A 281 -14.42 14.00 -22.15
N PHE A 282 -15.59 13.39 -22.30
CA PHE A 282 -15.78 11.97 -22.04
C PHE A 282 -14.93 11.08 -22.96
N ALA A 283 -14.92 11.34 -24.27
CA ALA A 283 -14.12 10.57 -25.23
C ALA A 283 -12.61 10.65 -24.93
N GLU A 284 -12.10 11.84 -24.61
CA GLU A 284 -10.70 12.04 -24.19
C GLU A 284 -10.38 11.30 -22.89
N SER A 285 -11.30 11.29 -21.92
CA SER A 285 -11.14 10.51 -20.69
C SER A 285 -11.05 9.00 -20.97
N ARG A 286 -11.90 8.47 -21.87
CA ARG A 286 -11.82 7.06 -22.31
C ARG A 286 -10.51 6.73 -23.01
N GLU A 287 -10.01 7.65 -23.83
CA GLU A 287 -8.72 7.50 -24.51
C GLU A 287 -7.58 7.44 -23.51
N GLY A 288 -7.55 8.37 -22.55
CA GLY A 288 -6.54 8.41 -21.49
C GLY A 288 -6.53 7.15 -20.62
N TRP A 289 -7.71 6.65 -20.23
CA TRP A 289 -7.82 5.39 -19.50
C TRP A 289 -7.36 4.19 -20.33
N ASN A 290 -7.81 4.05 -21.58
CA ASN A 290 -7.39 2.95 -22.45
C ASN A 290 -5.88 2.95 -22.72
N ALA A 291 -5.27 4.12 -22.84
CA ALA A 291 -3.83 4.25 -23.04
C ALA A 291 -3.04 3.64 -21.87
N LEU A 292 -3.41 3.98 -20.63
CA LEU A 292 -2.72 3.47 -19.44
C LEU A 292 -3.07 2.01 -19.13
N LEU A 293 -4.34 1.62 -19.20
CA LEU A 293 -4.77 0.23 -19.02
C LEU A 293 -4.15 -0.68 -20.08
N GLY A 294 -4.00 -0.17 -21.31
CA GLY A 294 -3.38 -0.87 -22.44
C GLY A 294 -1.86 -1.06 -22.34
N ASN A 295 -1.20 -0.47 -21.33
CA ASN A 295 0.21 -0.76 -21.04
C ASN A 295 0.42 -2.22 -20.65
N VAL A 296 -0.61 -2.89 -20.13
CA VAL A 296 -0.58 -4.34 -19.87
C VAL A 296 -1.73 -5.00 -20.60
N LYS A 297 -1.41 -5.79 -21.63
CA LYS A 297 -2.40 -6.56 -22.39
C LYS A 297 -2.39 -7.99 -21.92
N ILE A 298 -3.55 -8.53 -21.61
CA ILE A 298 -3.73 -9.92 -21.16
C ILE A 298 -4.52 -10.73 -22.19
N SER A 299 -4.23 -12.02 -22.29
CA SER A 299 -4.99 -13.00 -23.09
C SER A 299 -5.04 -14.34 -22.36
N GLY A 300 -6.08 -15.13 -22.65
CA GLY A 300 -6.46 -16.26 -21.80
C GLY A 300 -7.24 -15.82 -20.55
N GLY A 301 -7.48 -16.76 -19.64
CA GLY A 301 -8.30 -16.53 -18.44
C GLY A 301 -9.80 -16.36 -18.74
N THR A 302 -10.61 -16.26 -17.67
CA THR A 302 -12.05 -16.01 -17.75
C THR A 302 -12.36 -14.52 -17.93
N GLU A 303 -13.59 -14.18 -18.34
CA GLU A 303 -14.02 -12.78 -18.38
C GLU A 303 -13.96 -12.12 -17.00
N ASP A 304 -14.38 -12.83 -15.94
CA ASP A 304 -14.29 -12.33 -14.56
C ASP A 304 -12.85 -12.02 -14.16
N GLN A 305 -11.88 -12.86 -14.52
CA GLN A 305 -10.46 -12.59 -14.24
C GLN A 305 -9.95 -11.34 -14.96
N LYS A 306 -10.38 -11.11 -16.21
CA LYS A 306 -10.03 -9.88 -16.94
C LYS A 306 -10.68 -8.65 -16.32
N THR A 307 -11.95 -8.76 -15.90
CA THR A 307 -12.67 -7.70 -15.17
C THR A 307 -11.95 -7.35 -13.88
N THR A 308 -11.60 -8.35 -13.05
CA THR A 308 -10.83 -8.15 -11.82
C THR A 308 -9.49 -7.48 -12.11
N PHE A 309 -8.75 -7.92 -13.13
CA PHE A 309 -7.43 -7.36 -13.47
C PHE A 309 -7.47 -5.90 -13.92
N TYR A 310 -8.35 -5.56 -14.86
CA TYR A 310 -8.42 -4.17 -15.34
C TYR A 310 -9.08 -3.24 -14.32
N THR A 311 -10.00 -3.75 -13.50
CA THR A 311 -10.54 -2.99 -12.36
C THR A 311 -9.47 -2.73 -11.29
N ALA A 312 -8.62 -3.71 -10.99
CA ALA A 312 -7.47 -3.52 -10.12
C ALA A 312 -6.53 -2.44 -10.69
N LEU A 313 -6.21 -2.49 -12.00
CA LEU A 313 -5.39 -1.45 -12.64
C LEU A 313 -6.02 -0.07 -12.51
N TYR A 314 -7.33 0.05 -12.73
CA TYR A 314 -8.07 1.27 -12.51
C TYR A 314 -7.91 1.81 -11.07
N HIS A 315 -8.10 0.98 -10.05
CA HIS A 315 -7.96 1.40 -8.65
C HIS A 315 -6.56 1.93 -8.31
N THR A 316 -5.51 1.36 -8.89
CA THR A 316 -4.13 1.87 -8.70
C THR A 316 -3.91 3.29 -9.23
N MET A 317 -4.84 3.85 -10.00
CA MET A 317 -4.69 5.15 -10.65
C MET A 317 -5.69 6.20 -10.13
N ILE A 318 -6.34 5.94 -8.99
CA ILE A 318 -7.25 6.89 -8.33
C ILE A 318 -6.53 7.67 -7.20
N SER A 319 -5.63 7.02 -6.47
CA SER A 319 -4.96 7.58 -5.28
C SER A 319 -3.43 7.67 -5.42
N THR A 320 -2.83 8.55 -4.60
CA THR A 320 -1.87 9.59 -5.02
C THR A 320 -2.45 10.41 -6.18
N CYS A 321 -2.56 11.74 -6.05
CA CYS A 321 -3.11 12.57 -7.11
C CYS A 321 -2.35 13.88 -7.27
N MET A 322 -2.51 14.51 -8.43
CA MET A 322 -1.91 15.82 -8.67
C MET A 322 -2.59 16.89 -7.82
N LEU A 323 -1.79 17.82 -7.28
CA LEU A 323 -2.28 18.94 -6.48
C LEU A 323 -1.87 20.31 -7.04
N SER A 324 -1.07 20.37 -8.11
CA SER A 324 -0.77 21.62 -8.81
C SER A 324 -1.87 22.01 -9.79
N ASP A 325 -2.09 23.32 -9.94
CA ASP A 325 -2.90 23.92 -11.00
C ASP A 325 -2.29 23.70 -12.39
N ALA A 326 -3.05 24.01 -13.45
CA ALA A 326 -2.63 23.85 -14.83
C ALA A 326 -1.44 24.74 -15.21
N ASP A 327 -1.25 25.86 -14.49
CA ASP A 327 -0.08 26.73 -14.60
C ASP A 327 1.13 26.23 -13.78
N GLY A 328 0.97 25.13 -13.03
CA GLY A 328 1.99 24.51 -12.19
C GLY A 328 2.09 25.09 -10.77
N ARG A 329 1.27 26.08 -10.39
CA ARG A 329 1.26 26.57 -9.00
C ARG A 329 0.67 25.53 -8.05
N TYR A 330 1.19 25.48 -6.82
CA TYR A 330 0.66 24.62 -5.75
C TYR A 330 0.94 25.25 -4.38
N GLU A 331 0.12 24.93 -3.38
CA GLU A 331 0.44 25.27 -1.99
C GLU A 331 1.37 24.21 -1.38
N GLY A 332 2.47 24.67 -0.80
CA GLY A 332 3.49 23.84 -0.19
C GLY A 332 3.25 23.62 1.30
N PHE A 333 3.99 22.68 1.89
CA PHE A 333 3.88 22.33 3.31
C PHE A 333 4.33 23.45 4.27
N ASP A 334 4.87 24.56 3.75
CA ASP A 334 5.19 25.77 4.49
C ASP A 334 4.08 26.84 4.44
N GLY A 335 2.91 26.52 3.88
CA GLY A 335 1.75 27.41 3.71
C GLY A 335 1.99 28.53 2.70
N LYS A 336 2.90 28.31 1.74
CA LYS A 336 3.20 29.26 0.66
C LYS A 336 2.88 28.65 -0.69
N ILE A 337 2.61 29.52 -1.65
CA ILE A 337 2.45 29.14 -3.05
C ILE A 337 3.84 28.94 -3.68
N HIS A 338 4.04 27.77 -4.29
CA HIS A 338 5.23 27.39 -5.05
C HIS A 338 4.88 27.12 -6.52
N GLN A 339 5.91 26.93 -7.34
CA GLN A 339 5.80 26.62 -8.76
C GLN A 339 6.46 25.27 -9.04
N ALA A 340 5.73 24.35 -9.67
CA ALA A 340 6.27 23.07 -10.11
C ALA A 340 6.95 23.25 -11.49
N ASP A 341 8.28 23.32 -11.49
CA ASP A 341 9.08 23.53 -12.70
C ASP A 341 9.54 22.20 -13.31
N GLY A 342 8.93 21.80 -14.43
CA GLY A 342 9.35 20.60 -15.17
C GLY A 342 8.93 19.27 -14.51
N PHE A 343 7.92 19.31 -13.64
CA PHE A 343 7.26 18.13 -13.07
C PHE A 343 5.83 18.48 -12.65
N THR A 344 4.99 17.47 -12.47
CA THR A 344 3.68 17.61 -11.83
C THR A 344 3.82 17.40 -10.32
N TYR A 345 3.30 18.32 -9.51
CA TYR A 345 3.28 18.14 -8.06
C TYR A 345 2.15 17.19 -7.63
N TYR A 346 2.52 16.11 -6.93
CA TYR A 346 1.63 15.10 -6.39
C TYR A 346 1.55 15.18 -4.86
N GLY A 347 0.40 14.78 -4.30
CA GLY A 347 0.21 14.55 -2.88
C GLY A 347 -0.61 13.27 -2.62
N GLU A 348 -1.24 13.17 -1.46
CA GLU A 348 -2.02 11.97 -1.05
C GLU A 348 -1.17 10.68 -0.94
N PHE A 349 0.05 10.81 -0.42
CA PHE A 349 1.04 9.73 -0.35
C PHE A 349 0.82 8.78 0.83
N SER A 350 0.08 7.68 0.66
CA SER A 350 -0.12 6.61 1.69
C SER A 350 1.05 5.62 1.77
N LEU A 351 2.23 6.11 2.15
CA LEU A 351 3.48 5.36 1.92
C LEU A 351 3.69 4.16 2.82
N TRP A 352 2.90 3.94 3.88
CA TRP A 352 2.97 2.68 4.65
C TRP A 352 2.39 1.50 3.87
N ASP A 353 1.47 1.80 2.95
CA ASP A 353 0.76 0.85 2.11
C ASP A 353 1.47 0.78 0.75
N THR A 354 1.54 1.94 0.07
CA THR A 354 1.87 2.02 -1.36
C THR A 354 3.33 1.73 -1.68
N TYR A 355 4.25 1.79 -0.70
CA TYR A 355 5.65 1.44 -0.94
C TYR A 355 5.83 -0.02 -1.34
N ARG A 356 4.93 -0.89 -0.86
CA ARG A 356 5.00 -2.36 -1.02
C ARG A 356 4.74 -2.77 -2.46
N THR A 357 3.75 -2.14 -3.10
CA THR A 357 3.18 -2.60 -4.38
C THR A 357 2.93 -1.47 -5.37
N ALA A 358 2.16 -0.45 -5.02
CA ALA A 358 1.75 0.60 -5.96
C ALA A 358 2.94 1.39 -6.54
N HIS A 359 3.87 1.90 -5.72
CA HIS A 359 5.06 2.59 -6.23
C HIS A 359 6.00 1.68 -7.04
N PRO A 360 6.26 0.42 -6.64
CA PRO A 360 6.94 -0.55 -7.51
C PRO A 360 6.25 -0.79 -8.86
N LEU A 361 4.91 -0.77 -8.89
CA LEU A 361 4.12 -0.90 -10.13
C LEU A 361 4.28 0.34 -11.00
N TYR A 362 4.20 1.55 -10.41
CA TYR A 362 4.43 2.80 -11.15
C TYR A 362 5.87 2.89 -11.66
N SER A 363 6.85 2.39 -10.92
CA SER A 363 8.23 2.32 -11.41
C SER A 363 8.34 1.48 -12.67
N LEU A 364 7.53 0.42 -12.82
CA LEU A 364 7.53 -0.44 -14.01
C LEU A 364 6.69 0.16 -15.16
N LEU A 365 5.46 0.60 -14.86
CA LEU A 365 4.46 0.94 -15.88
C LEU A 365 4.34 2.45 -16.16
N GLN A 366 4.76 3.31 -15.23
CA GLN A 366 4.58 4.76 -15.28
C GLN A 366 5.80 5.53 -14.72
N PRO A 367 7.03 5.24 -15.18
CA PRO A 367 8.25 5.77 -14.57
C PRO A 367 8.35 7.30 -14.58
N GLN A 368 7.75 7.99 -15.57
CA GLN A 368 7.67 9.46 -15.56
C GLN A 368 6.86 9.99 -14.38
N ARG A 369 5.66 9.45 -14.12
CA ARG A 369 4.86 9.84 -12.95
C ARG A 369 5.57 9.49 -11.66
N GLN A 370 6.19 8.32 -11.59
CA GLN A 370 6.98 7.93 -10.43
C GLN A 370 8.14 8.91 -10.17
N SER A 371 8.83 9.40 -11.21
CA SER A 371 9.82 10.46 -11.06
C SER A 371 9.23 11.75 -10.50
N ASP A 372 8.06 12.17 -10.97
CA ASP A 372 7.42 13.40 -10.51
C ASP A 372 6.87 13.27 -9.08
N MET A 373 6.41 12.07 -8.69
CA MET A 373 6.10 11.73 -7.31
C MET A 373 7.34 11.83 -6.40
N VAL A 374 8.50 11.32 -6.84
CA VAL A 374 9.74 11.47 -6.07
C VAL A 374 10.14 12.94 -5.94
N LYS A 375 10.07 13.73 -7.01
CA LYS A 375 10.33 15.18 -6.93
C LYS A 375 9.37 15.88 -5.97
N SER A 376 8.10 15.46 -5.95
CA SER A 376 7.10 15.97 -5.00
C SER A 376 7.46 15.62 -3.56
N LEU A 377 7.92 14.39 -3.28
CA LEU A 377 8.45 14.02 -1.95
C LEU A 377 9.64 14.90 -1.53
N LEU A 378 10.53 15.24 -2.46
CA LEU A 378 11.66 16.13 -2.19
C LEU A 378 11.20 17.57 -1.93
N ALA A 379 10.23 18.07 -2.70
CA ALA A 379 9.63 19.39 -2.45
C ALA A 379 8.96 19.43 -1.08
N ILE A 380 8.22 18.40 -0.69
CA ILE A 380 7.64 18.28 0.66
C ILE A 380 8.75 18.28 1.73
N ALA A 381 9.85 17.56 1.50
CA ALA A 381 10.97 17.52 2.44
C ALA A 381 11.69 18.88 2.56
N GLU A 382 11.79 19.64 1.48
CA GLU A 382 12.36 20.99 1.50
C GLU A 382 11.43 21.97 2.23
N GLN A 383 10.14 21.96 1.90
CA GLN A 383 9.16 22.94 2.37
C GLN A 383 8.68 22.64 3.80
N GLY A 384 8.27 21.40 4.06
CA GLY A 384 7.82 20.93 5.38
C GLY A 384 8.95 20.46 6.28
N GLY A 385 10.17 20.32 5.73
CA GLY A 385 11.39 19.95 6.45
C GLY A 385 11.63 18.45 6.60
N TRP A 386 10.70 17.58 6.19
CA TRP A 386 10.78 16.12 6.38
C TRP A 386 10.17 15.35 5.22
N LEU A 387 10.72 14.18 4.91
CA LEU A 387 9.99 13.25 4.04
C LEU A 387 8.73 12.77 4.77
N PRO A 388 7.56 12.78 4.08
CA PRO A 388 6.32 12.36 4.70
C PRO A 388 6.28 10.84 4.89
N LYS A 389 5.38 10.38 5.76
CA LYS A 389 4.96 8.97 5.82
C LYS A 389 3.60 8.82 5.17
N TRP A 390 2.68 9.64 5.66
CA TRP A 390 1.39 9.86 5.07
C TRP A 390 1.16 11.35 4.96
N ALA A 391 1.21 11.84 3.73
CA ALA A 391 0.98 13.23 3.37
C ALA A 391 -0.41 13.34 2.73
N TRP A 392 -1.20 14.31 3.18
CA TRP A 392 -2.57 14.50 2.69
C TRP A 392 -2.84 16.01 2.55
N SER A 393 -3.28 16.44 1.36
CA SER A 393 -3.13 17.83 0.88
C SER A 393 -1.76 18.42 1.25
N GLU A 394 -1.74 19.49 2.05
CA GLU A 394 -0.56 20.29 2.42
C GLU A 394 0.01 19.91 3.80
N GLY A 395 -0.51 18.84 4.41
CA GLY A 395 -0.18 18.49 5.79
C GLY A 395 0.44 17.11 5.96
N TYR A 396 1.25 17.00 7.01
CA TYR A 396 1.63 15.71 7.57
C TYR A 396 0.46 15.18 8.40
N THR A 397 0.16 13.88 8.30
CA THR A 397 -0.90 13.23 9.11
C THR A 397 -0.31 12.35 10.21
N GLY A 398 0.96 11.95 10.08
CA GLY A 398 1.76 11.33 11.12
C GLY A 398 1.46 9.86 11.40
N GLY A 399 0.45 9.31 10.73
CA GLY A 399 0.37 7.88 10.45
C GLY A 399 1.17 7.52 9.20
N MET A 400 1.45 6.24 8.93
CA MET A 400 1.46 5.13 9.88
C MET A 400 2.90 4.94 10.44
N LEU A 401 3.39 3.71 10.61
CA LEU A 401 4.75 3.44 11.09
C LEU A 401 5.83 3.66 10.01
N GLY A 402 7.11 3.48 10.38
CA GLY A 402 8.23 3.57 9.45
C GLY A 402 8.51 4.99 8.93
N ASP A 403 9.29 5.08 7.86
CA ASP A 403 9.53 6.29 7.04
C ASP A 403 9.71 5.91 5.56
N HIS A 404 8.75 5.15 5.04
CA HIS A 404 8.80 4.41 3.76
C HIS A 404 9.01 5.25 2.49
N ALA A 405 8.97 6.58 2.55
CA ALA A 405 9.48 7.44 1.48
C ALA A 405 10.91 7.07 1.06
N VAL A 406 11.75 6.62 2.01
CA VAL A 406 13.11 6.15 1.72
C VAL A 406 13.12 4.92 0.81
N SER A 407 12.11 4.05 0.92
CA SER A 407 11.94 2.87 0.06
C SER A 407 11.54 3.30 -1.34
N VAL A 408 10.60 4.23 -1.47
CA VAL A 408 10.12 4.73 -2.76
C VAL A 408 11.24 5.42 -3.55
N ILE A 409 12.04 6.24 -2.87
CA ILE A 409 13.20 6.93 -3.47
C ILE A 409 14.25 5.91 -3.93
N LEU A 410 14.64 4.97 -3.06
CA LEU A 410 15.63 3.94 -3.41
C LEU A 410 15.15 3.09 -4.59
N ASP A 411 13.90 2.58 -4.53
CA ASP A 411 13.31 1.73 -5.56
C ASP A 411 13.33 2.40 -6.93
N SER A 412 12.96 3.68 -6.98
CA SER A 412 13.03 4.48 -8.21
C SER A 412 14.48 4.61 -8.71
N TYR A 413 15.41 4.93 -7.81
CA TYR A 413 16.81 5.16 -8.17
C TYR A 413 17.49 3.89 -8.71
N VAL A 414 17.29 2.73 -8.07
CA VAL A 414 17.90 1.46 -8.53
C VAL A 414 17.31 1.01 -9.85
N LYS A 415 16.02 1.27 -10.09
CA LYS A 415 15.33 0.96 -11.36
C LYS A 415 15.63 1.94 -12.51
N GLY A 416 16.54 2.89 -12.31
CA GLY A 416 16.99 3.81 -13.36
C GLY A 416 16.15 5.08 -13.49
N ILE A 417 15.12 5.26 -12.67
CA ILE A 417 14.34 6.50 -12.57
C ILE A 417 15.14 7.48 -11.70
N ARG A 418 16.05 8.23 -12.32
CA ARG A 418 17.03 9.09 -11.62
C ARG A 418 16.91 10.57 -11.96
N ASP A 419 15.78 10.99 -12.50
CA ASP A 419 15.50 12.37 -12.91
C ASP A 419 15.18 13.30 -11.72
N PHE A 420 15.95 13.17 -10.63
CA PHE A 420 15.87 13.99 -9.43
C PHE A 420 17.26 14.10 -8.78
N ASP A 421 17.45 15.09 -7.89
CA ASP A 421 18.72 15.26 -7.18
C ASP A 421 18.90 14.16 -6.12
N ALA A 422 19.72 13.16 -6.45
CA ALA A 422 20.02 12.02 -5.60
C ALA A 422 20.75 12.39 -4.30
N LEU A 423 21.56 13.45 -4.30
CA LEU A 423 22.25 13.90 -3.08
C LEU A 423 21.26 14.57 -2.12
N THR A 424 20.40 15.45 -2.65
CA THR A 424 19.31 16.06 -1.87
C THR A 424 18.34 15.00 -1.34
N ALA A 425 17.98 14.02 -2.17
CA ALA A 425 17.15 12.89 -1.76
C ALA A 425 17.79 12.11 -0.61
N TYR A 426 19.08 11.78 -0.73
CA TYR A 426 19.81 11.08 0.32
C TYR A 426 19.89 11.87 1.62
N ASP A 427 20.16 13.18 1.55
CA ASP A 427 20.25 14.02 2.75
C ASP A 427 18.90 14.06 3.49
N ALA A 428 17.78 14.10 2.76
CA ALA A 428 16.44 13.98 3.33
C ALA A 428 16.16 12.60 3.95
N MET A 429 16.54 11.50 3.26
CA MET A 429 16.44 10.13 3.80
C MET A 429 17.23 9.97 5.09
N ARG A 430 18.49 10.44 5.09
CA ARG A 430 19.40 10.40 6.24
C ARG A 430 18.85 11.20 7.41
N LYS A 431 18.30 12.39 7.15
CA LYS A 431 17.65 13.22 8.18
C LYS A 431 16.52 12.48 8.88
N ASN A 432 15.58 11.90 8.12
CA ASN A 432 14.49 11.09 8.66
C ASN A 432 14.97 9.92 9.55
N ALA A 433 16.09 9.29 9.18
CA ALA A 433 16.67 8.15 9.90
C ALA A 433 17.55 8.52 11.12
N MET A 434 17.91 9.80 11.29
CA MET A 434 18.89 10.24 12.29
C MET A 434 18.40 11.28 13.28
N GLU A 435 17.50 12.15 12.84
CA GLU A 435 17.01 13.28 13.61
C GLU A 435 15.60 12.98 14.14
N LYS A 436 15.32 13.46 15.36
CA LYS A 436 13.99 13.35 15.98
C LYS A 436 13.36 14.74 15.98
N LEU A 437 12.10 14.79 15.59
CA LEU A 437 11.25 15.95 15.84
C LEU A 437 10.78 15.96 17.30
N GLU A 438 11.14 17.00 18.05
CA GLU A 438 10.60 17.20 19.40
C GLU A 438 9.19 17.80 19.32
N GLY A 439 8.22 17.17 20.00
CA GLY A 439 6.87 17.71 20.16
C GLY A 439 5.91 17.53 18.98
N VAL A 440 6.32 16.89 17.87
CA VAL A 440 5.42 16.59 16.74
C VAL A 440 5.48 15.11 16.33
N PRO A 441 4.37 14.54 15.80
CA PRO A 441 4.26 13.10 15.54
C PRO A 441 4.94 12.59 14.26
N TRP A 442 5.60 13.47 13.48
CA TRP A 442 6.24 13.14 12.21
C TRP A 442 7.62 12.47 12.37
N GLY A 443 8.11 11.80 11.32
CA GLY A 443 9.38 11.07 11.35
C GLY A 443 9.35 9.83 12.26
N ARG A 444 10.51 9.25 12.58
CA ARG A 444 10.60 7.98 13.32
C ARG A 444 10.29 8.16 14.82
N ARG A 445 9.06 7.82 15.21
CA ARG A 445 8.63 7.72 16.61
C ARG A 445 9.47 6.65 17.33
N GLY A 446 9.98 6.95 18.53
CA GLY A 446 10.92 6.06 19.24
C GLY A 446 12.39 6.07 18.77
N LEU A 447 12.77 6.89 17.78
CA LEU A 447 14.12 6.85 17.17
C LEU A 447 15.28 6.97 18.18
N ARG A 448 15.15 7.78 19.23
CA ARG A 448 16.20 7.89 20.26
C ARG A 448 16.49 6.55 20.91
N HIS A 449 15.44 5.82 21.29
CA HIS A 449 15.58 4.51 21.93
C HIS A 449 16.07 3.49 20.91
N TYR A 450 15.53 3.50 19.69
CA TYR A 450 15.99 2.64 18.61
C TYR A 450 17.49 2.78 18.33
N LYS A 451 18.02 4.01 18.25
CA LYS A 451 19.46 4.25 18.07
C LYS A 451 20.31 3.81 19.26
N ALA A 452 19.77 3.91 20.48
CA ALA A 452 20.51 3.59 21.70
C ALA A 452 20.50 2.09 22.05
N LEU A 453 19.37 1.41 21.79
CA LEU A 453 19.11 0.04 22.21
C LEU A 453 19.13 -0.97 21.04
N GLY A 454 19.04 -0.48 19.81
CA GLY A 454 18.84 -1.32 18.62
C GLY A 454 17.40 -1.81 18.44
N PHE A 455 16.45 -1.31 19.23
CA PHE A 455 15.01 -1.58 19.10
C PHE A 455 14.20 -0.46 19.76
N ALA A 456 12.95 -0.31 19.35
CA ALA A 456 11.98 0.55 20.00
C ALA A 456 11.38 -0.20 21.22
N PRO A 457 11.60 0.25 22.46
CA PRO A 457 11.16 -0.47 23.65
C PRO A 457 9.69 -0.18 23.97
N GLU A 458 9.01 -1.17 24.52
CA GLU A 458 7.58 -1.16 24.87
C GLU A 458 7.25 -0.15 25.99
N ASP A 459 8.01 -0.19 27.08
CA ASP A 459 7.79 0.61 28.28
C ASP A 459 8.08 2.11 28.10
N ALA A 460 8.79 2.50 27.03
CA ALA A 460 9.03 3.91 26.71
C ALA A 460 7.79 4.63 26.15
N GLY A 461 6.85 3.89 25.54
CA GLY A 461 5.60 4.45 25.02
C GLY A 461 4.58 4.80 26.11
N TYR A 462 4.63 4.12 27.26
CA TYR A 462 3.55 4.11 28.25
C TYR A 462 3.78 4.99 29.49
N MET A 463 5.02 5.28 29.86
CA MET A 463 5.32 6.08 31.07
C MET A 463 4.84 7.53 31.01
N LYS A 464 4.43 8.02 29.83
CA LYS A 464 3.88 9.37 29.64
C LYS A 464 2.35 9.40 29.46
N SER A 465 1.69 8.28 29.13
CA SER A 465 0.24 8.24 28.89
C SER A 465 -0.60 8.17 30.17
N LEU A 466 -0.09 7.50 31.21
CA LEU A 466 -0.80 7.35 32.49
C LEU A 466 -0.91 8.66 33.31
N VAL A 467 0.01 9.61 33.16
CA VAL A 467 -0.03 10.89 33.89
C VAL A 467 -0.93 11.93 33.20
N ALA A 468 -1.10 11.83 31.88
CA ALA A 468 -1.97 12.73 31.11
C ALA A 468 -3.44 12.28 31.11
N ALA A 469 -3.70 10.96 31.01
CA ALA A 469 -5.05 10.42 30.98
C ALA A 469 -5.86 10.67 32.26
N THR A 470 -5.21 10.81 33.43
CA THR A 470 -5.90 11.11 34.69
C THR A 470 -6.36 12.57 34.84
N ASN A 471 -5.87 13.50 34.01
CA ASN A 471 -6.23 14.92 34.08
C ASN A 471 -7.19 15.39 32.98
N ALA A 472 -7.50 14.57 31.97
CA ALA A 472 -8.34 14.94 30.83
C ALA A 472 -9.84 14.58 30.97
N TYR A 473 -10.22 13.78 31.98
CA TYR A 473 -11.62 13.40 32.22
C TYR A 473 -12.32 14.35 33.21
N GLY A 474 -12.49 15.61 32.81
CA GLY A 474 -13.43 16.55 33.42
C GLY A 474 -14.61 16.83 32.48
N PRO A 475 -15.85 17.00 32.97
CA PRO A 475 -17.02 17.22 32.12
C PRO A 475 -16.98 18.64 31.56
N GLY A 476 -16.44 18.79 30.35
CA GLY A 476 -16.35 20.07 29.63
C GLY A 476 -15.02 20.35 28.91
N GLY A 477 -14.05 19.43 28.92
CA GLY A 477 -12.79 19.58 28.18
C GLY A 477 -12.93 19.23 26.69
N SER A 478 -12.29 20.02 25.83
CA SER A 478 -12.14 19.77 24.39
C SER A 478 -11.62 18.36 24.12
N LYS A 479 -12.16 17.70 23.09
CA LYS A 479 -11.62 16.43 22.55
C LYS A 479 -10.26 16.59 21.85
N ASP A 480 -9.70 17.80 21.82
CA ASP A 480 -8.37 18.10 21.31
C ASP A 480 -7.28 17.75 22.32
N THR A 481 -6.93 16.47 22.38
CA THR A 481 -5.53 16.08 22.53
C THR A 481 -5.33 14.76 21.80
N ASP A 482 -4.83 14.84 20.56
CA ASP A 482 -4.18 13.73 19.84
C ASP A 482 -2.95 13.27 20.63
N TYR A 483 -3.18 12.52 21.71
CA TYR A 483 -2.10 11.94 22.49
C TYR A 483 -1.69 10.60 21.89
N TYR A 484 -0.96 10.67 20.77
CA TYR A 484 -0.27 9.51 20.25
C TYR A 484 0.90 9.14 21.18
N PRO A 485 1.02 7.86 21.61
CA PRO A 485 2.15 7.43 22.43
C PRO A 485 3.47 7.64 21.66
N GLU A 486 4.58 7.85 22.40
CA GLU A 486 5.92 8.01 21.79
C GLU A 486 6.30 6.80 20.91
N ILE A 487 5.73 5.63 21.21
CA ILE A 487 5.80 4.39 20.42
C ILE A 487 4.42 3.71 20.51
N SER A 488 3.82 3.36 19.37
CA SER A 488 2.70 2.42 19.25
C SER A 488 3.20 1.30 18.33
N GLY A 489 2.99 0.03 18.70
CA GLY A 489 3.55 -1.10 17.96
C GLY A 489 5.07 -1.16 18.03
N SER A 490 5.64 -1.37 19.22
CA SER A 490 7.09 -1.32 19.46
C SER A 490 7.91 -2.34 18.63
N ALA A 491 7.42 -3.58 18.50
CA ALA A 491 8.05 -4.57 17.64
C ALA A 491 7.91 -4.17 16.16
N SER A 492 6.72 -3.77 15.72
CA SER A 492 6.43 -3.29 14.37
C SER A 492 7.35 -2.14 13.94
N ALA A 493 7.49 -1.12 14.79
CA ALA A 493 8.36 0.02 14.53
C ALA A 493 9.84 -0.41 14.40
N THR A 494 10.30 -1.34 15.24
CA THR A 494 11.67 -1.87 15.16
C THR A 494 11.94 -2.55 13.81
N LEU A 495 10.99 -3.36 13.35
CA LEU A 495 11.09 -4.11 12.11
C LEU A 495 11.07 -3.20 10.89
N GLU A 496 10.13 -2.26 10.84
CA GLU A 496 10.05 -1.30 9.74
C GLU A 496 11.24 -0.36 9.69
N PHE A 497 11.74 0.12 10.83
CA PHE A 497 12.96 0.92 10.86
C PHE A 497 14.19 0.14 10.40
N ALA A 498 14.28 -1.15 10.69
CA ALA A 498 15.37 -1.99 10.19
C ALA A 498 15.33 -2.10 8.65
N TYR A 499 14.15 -2.31 8.07
CA TYR A 499 13.97 -2.27 6.61
C TYR A 499 14.30 -0.89 6.02
N ASN A 500 13.78 0.19 6.63
CA ASN A 500 14.05 1.54 6.15
C ASN A 500 15.53 1.92 6.28
N ASP A 501 16.24 1.47 7.32
CA ASP A 501 17.69 1.62 7.45
C ASP A 501 18.46 0.86 6.37
N TRP A 502 17.99 -0.33 5.98
CA TRP A 502 18.54 -1.01 4.81
C TRP A 502 18.41 -0.14 3.54
N CYS A 503 17.24 0.48 3.31
CA CYS A 503 17.09 1.37 2.15
C CYS A 503 18.07 2.57 2.18
N VAL A 504 18.25 3.19 3.34
CA VAL A 504 19.22 4.29 3.51
C VAL A 504 20.65 3.81 3.30
N ALA A 505 20.99 2.61 3.76
CA ALA A 505 22.30 1.99 3.58
C ALA A 505 22.61 1.72 2.11
N GLU A 506 21.66 1.17 1.36
CA GLU A 506 21.83 0.92 -0.07
C GLU A 506 21.99 2.21 -0.87
N MET A 507 21.18 3.24 -0.58
CA MET A 507 21.35 4.55 -1.21
C MET A 507 22.71 5.17 -0.87
N ALA A 508 23.15 5.08 0.40
CA ALA A 508 24.48 5.53 0.81
C ALA A 508 25.59 4.82 0.02
N ARG A 509 25.46 3.49 -0.18
CA ARG A 509 26.42 2.70 -0.96
C ARG A 509 26.48 3.13 -2.42
N LEU A 510 25.32 3.34 -3.06
CA LEU A 510 25.22 3.82 -4.44
C LEU A 510 25.83 5.21 -4.63
N LEU A 511 25.82 6.04 -3.59
CA LEU A 511 26.41 7.38 -3.57
C LEU A 511 27.84 7.42 -2.98
N ASN A 512 28.47 6.27 -2.75
CA ASN A 512 29.82 6.15 -2.17
C ASN A 512 30.00 6.81 -0.78
N LYS A 513 28.94 6.84 0.04
CA LYS A 513 28.96 7.33 1.43
C LYS A 513 29.21 6.16 2.40
N THR A 514 30.42 5.61 2.35
CA THR A 514 30.77 4.33 3.01
C THR A 514 30.48 4.30 4.52
N GLU A 515 30.81 5.35 5.27
CA GLU A 515 30.57 5.37 6.72
C GLU A 515 29.08 5.27 7.07
N ASP A 516 28.23 6.00 6.34
CA ASP A 516 26.79 5.92 6.54
C ASP A 516 26.24 4.57 6.04
N ALA A 517 26.76 4.03 4.93
CA ALA A 517 26.38 2.71 4.43
C ALA A 517 26.65 1.59 5.45
N ASP A 518 27.81 1.63 6.11
CA ASP A 518 28.16 0.67 7.16
C ASP A 518 27.31 0.88 8.42
N TYR A 519 27.10 2.14 8.82
CA TYR A 519 26.28 2.48 9.99
C TYR A 519 24.82 2.03 9.84
N PHE A 520 24.14 2.42 8.75
CA PHE A 520 22.77 2.01 8.50
C PHE A 520 22.66 0.53 8.14
N GLY A 521 23.65 -0.04 7.44
CA GLY A 521 23.72 -1.48 7.17
C GLY A 521 23.80 -2.31 8.45
N SER A 522 24.50 -1.82 9.48
CA SER A 522 24.48 -2.47 10.80
C SER A 522 23.11 -2.38 11.49
N ARG A 523 22.41 -1.25 11.35
CA ARG A 523 21.05 -1.05 11.89
C ARG A 523 20.00 -1.87 11.15
N ALA A 524 20.22 -2.21 9.88
CA ALA A 524 19.35 -3.11 9.12
C ALA A 524 19.21 -4.50 9.77
N TYR A 525 20.16 -4.92 10.62
CA TYR A 525 20.08 -6.16 11.41
C TYR A 525 19.28 -6.04 12.72
N ASN A 526 18.74 -4.86 13.05
CA ASN A 526 18.07 -4.64 14.34
C ASN A 526 16.81 -5.48 14.56
N TYR A 527 16.21 -6.05 13.51
CA TYR A 527 15.11 -7.00 13.64
C TYR A 527 15.47 -8.18 14.57
N LYS A 528 16.74 -8.60 14.60
CA LYS A 528 17.22 -9.67 15.49
C LYS A 528 17.02 -9.36 16.97
N ASN A 529 16.99 -8.07 17.34
CA ASN A 529 16.92 -7.64 18.74
C ASN A 529 15.53 -7.84 19.34
N VAL A 530 14.51 -8.02 18.50
CA VAL A 530 13.14 -8.33 18.91
C VAL A 530 12.75 -9.77 18.57
N TYR A 531 13.65 -10.62 18.07
CA TYR A 531 13.35 -12.04 17.89
C TYR A 531 13.59 -12.82 19.19
N ASP A 532 12.53 -13.40 19.76
CA ASP A 532 12.62 -14.23 20.96
C ASP A 532 12.73 -15.72 20.57
N PRO A 533 13.93 -16.33 20.66
CA PRO A 533 14.15 -17.70 20.20
C PRO A 533 13.45 -18.75 21.08
N GLU A 534 13.01 -18.38 22.29
CA GLU A 534 12.26 -19.29 23.16
C GLU A 534 10.84 -19.51 22.65
N VAL A 535 10.20 -18.46 22.10
CA VAL A 535 8.83 -18.55 21.55
C VAL A 535 8.81 -18.67 20.03
N GLY A 536 9.89 -18.31 19.33
CA GLY A 536 10.01 -18.41 17.88
C GLY A 536 9.34 -17.27 17.10
N PHE A 537 9.05 -16.14 17.75
CA PHE A 537 8.38 -14.97 17.15
C PHE A 537 9.17 -13.70 17.43
N MET A 538 8.91 -12.68 16.62
CA MET A 538 9.21 -11.30 16.99
C MET A 538 8.34 -10.94 18.20
N ARG A 539 8.97 -10.48 19.28
CA ARG A 539 8.37 -10.17 20.56
C ARG A 539 8.90 -8.81 21.04
N PRO A 540 8.02 -7.90 21.49
CA PRO A 540 8.46 -6.63 22.06
C PRO A 540 9.39 -6.80 23.26
N ARG A 541 10.27 -5.81 23.45
CA ARG A 541 11.20 -5.72 24.58
C ARG A 541 11.01 -4.44 25.37
N ASN A 542 11.25 -4.50 26.67
CA ASN A 542 11.34 -3.33 27.54
C ASN A 542 12.71 -2.66 27.43
N SER A 543 12.83 -1.44 27.94
CA SER A 543 14.06 -0.64 27.90
C SER A 543 15.21 -1.28 28.69
N ASP A 544 14.92 -2.16 29.65
CA ASP A 544 15.92 -2.94 30.40
C ASP A 544 16.39 -4.22 29.66
N GLY A 545 15.84 -4.49 28.47
CA GLY A 545 16.15 -5.65 27.65
C GLY A 545 15.31 -6.90 27.97
N SER A 546 14.45 -6.87 28.99
CA SER A 546 13.51 -7.96 29.27
C SER A 546 12.44 -8.07 28.17
N TRP A 547 11.96 -9.29 27.92
CA TRP A 547 10.84 -9.50 27.01
C TRP A 547 9.53 -8.98 27.62
N ALA A 548 8.76 -8.20 26.85
CA ALA A 548 7.43 -7.78 27.24
C ALA A 548 6.41 -8.92 27.01
N MET A 549 5.13 -8.68 27.34
CA MET A 549 4.03 -9.65 27.16
C MET A 549 4.32 -10.99 27.87
N ASN A 550 4.24 -11.02 29.20
CA ASN A 550 4.49 -12.21 30.01
C ASN A 550 3.21 -12.64 30.78
N PRO A 551 2.59 -13.80 30.47
CA PRO A 551 3.01 -14.79 29.46
C PRO A 551 2.86 -14.29 28.01
N PHE A 552 3.63 -14.87 27.09
CA PHE A 552 3.56 -14.56 25.66
C PHE A 552 2.26 -15.10 25.05
N VAL A 553 1.57 -14.29 24.26
CA VAL A 553 0.37 -14.67 23.50
C VAL A 553 0.55 -14.17 22.06
N SER A 554 0.71 -15.09 21.10
CA SER A 554 1.02 -14.76 19.71
C SER A 554 -0.11 -14.04 18.96
N THR A 555 -1.35 -14.17 19.44
CA THR A 555 -2.55 -13.68 18.76
C THR A 555 -3.13 -12.39 19.35
N ILE A 556 -2.49 -11.78 20.34
CA ILE A 556 -2.94 -10.47 20.86
C ILE A 556 -2.78 -9.44 19.75
N SER A 557 -3.91 -8.90 19.29
CA SER A 557 -4.01 -7.88 18.25
C SER A 557 -4.79 -6.65 18.72
N GLY A 558 -4.69 -5.57 17.95
CA GLY A 558 -5.48 -4.35 18.13
C GLY A 558 -4.96 -3.23 17.20
N GLN A 559 -5.86 -2.37 16.72
CA GLN A 559 -5.53 -1.28 15.78
C GLN A 559 -4.43 -0.34 16.33
N HIS A 560 -4.38 -0.21 17.66
CA HIS A 560 -3.26 0.38 18.42
C HIS A 560 -2.86 -0.52 19.58
N SER A 561 -2.65 -1.82 19.33
CA SER A 561 -2.12 -2.69 20.37
C SER A 561 -0.78 -2.11 20.85
N GLN A 562 -0.53 -2.23 22.15
CA GLN A 562 0.72 -1.79 22.78
C GLN A 562 1.95 -2.34 22.01
N PHE A 563 1.83 -3.59 21.55
CA PHE A 563 2.91 -4.42 21.03
C PHE A 563 3.13 -4.34 19.50
N TYR A 564 2.04 -4.32 18.72
CA TYR A 564 2.05 -4.35 17.25
C TYR A 564 1.05 -3.35 16.65
N CYS A 565 1.39 -2.74 15.52
CA CYS A 565 0.48 -1.82 14.79
C CYS A 565 -0.39 -2.61 13.81
N GLU A 566 -1.71 -2.58 13.97
CA GLU A 566 -2.68 -3.27 13.09
C GLU A 566 -2.39 -4.77 12.89
N GLY A 567 -1.89 -5.44 13.92
CA GLY A 567 -1.50 -6.84 13.82
C GLY A 567 -1.16 -7.50 15.14
N ASN A 568 -0.49 -8.65 15.05
CA ASN A 568 0.01 -9.43 16.18
C ASN A 568 1.40 -10.04 15.86
N ALA A 569 1.84 -11.02 16.67
CA ALA A 569 3.14 -11.65 16.47
C ALA A 569 3.22 -12.44 15.15
N TRP A 570 2.11 -13.05 14.71
CA TRP A 570 2.03 -13.69 13.41
C TRP A 570 2.17 -12.67 12.29
N THR A 571 1.53 -11.49 12.39
CA THR A 571 1.61 -10.39 11.42
C THR A 571 3.05 -9.90 11.20
N TYR A 572 3.77 -9.59 12.28
CA TYR A 572 5.06 -8.90 12.18
C TYR A 572 6.28 -9.80 12.17
N SER A 573 6.15 -11.10 12.47
CA SER A 573 7.33 -11.98 12.49
C SER A 573 7.96 -12.20 11.13
N TRP A 574 7.28 -11.79 10.05
CA TRP A 574 7.74 -11.92 8.67
C TRP A 574 8.21 -10.60 8.06
N THR A 575 8.14 -9.48 8.78
CA THR A 575 8.56 -8.15 8.32
C THR A 575 10.10 -8.01 8.37
N VAL A 576 10.79 -8.82 7.58
CA VAL A 576 12.25 -8.84 7.40
C VAL A 576 12.57 -9.04 5.91
N GLN A 577 11.84 -8.33 5.05
CA GLN A 577 11.86 -8.53 3.59
C GLN A 577 13.25 -8.29 2.96
N HIS A 578 14.06 -7.40 3.53
CA HIS A 578 15.44 -7.17 3.07
C HIS A 578 16.42 -8.30 3.44
N ASP A 579 16.04 -9.18 4.37
CA ASP A 579 16.93 -10.23 4.88
C ASP A 579 16.19 -11.51 5.30
N VAL A 580 15.40 -12.08 4.38
CA VAL A 580 14.62 -13.30 4.64
C VAL A 580 15.52 -14.49 4.98
N GLN A 581 16.72 -14.61 4.39
CA GLN A 581 17.67 -15.65 4.79
C GLN A 581 18.13 -15.50 6.24
N GLY A 582 18.35 -14.26 6.72
CA GLY A 582 18.63 -14.00 8.13
C GLY A 582 17.48 -14.43 9.04
N LEU A 583 16.23 -14.17 8.64
CA LEU A 583 15.04 -14.64 9.36
C LEU A 583 14.93 -16.18 9.37
N ILE A 584 15.17 -16.85 8.25
CA ILE A 584 15.23 -18.31 8.15
C ILE A 584 16.26 -18.87 9.13
N ASN A 585 17.44 -18.27 9.21
CA ASN A 585 18.49 -18.70 10.13
C ASN A 585 18.10 -18.50 11.61
N LEU A 586 17.36 -17.42 11.94
CA LEU A 586 16.83 -17.19 13.28
C LEU A 586 15.77 -18.24 13.67
N MET A 587 14.91 -18.62 12.73
CA MET A 587 13.83 -19.60 12.92
C MET A 587 14.30 -21.06 12.96
N GLY A 588 15.59 -21.32 12.70
CA GLY A 588 16.17 -22.67 12.78
C GLY A 588 16.30 -23.38 11.42
N GLY A 589 16.27 -22.63 10.32
CA GLY A 589 16.46 -23.13 8.96
C GLY A 589 15.16 -23.34 8.18
N ASN A 590 15.30 -23.76 6.93
CA ASN A 590 14.21 -23.80 5.94
C ASN A 590 13.00 -24.62 6.42
N GLU A 591 13.22 -25.80 7.01
CA GLU A 591 12.13 -26.69 7.44
C GLU A 591 11.27 -26.05 8.54
N ALA A 592 11.89 -25.46 9.56
CA ALA A 592 11.20 -24.79 10.64
C ALA A 592 10.44 -23.54 10.13
N PHE A 593 11.07 -22.78 9.24
CA PHE A 593 10.47 -21.62 8.61
C PHE A 593 9.22 -22.00 7.78
N ILE A 594 9.33 -23.03 6.93
CA ILE A 594 8.22 -23.55 6.12
C ILE A 594 7.09 -24.05 7.02
N SER A 595 7.39 -24.79 8.10
CA SER A 595 6.37 -25.30 9.02
C SER A 595 5.61 -24.17 9.73
N LEU A 596 6.29 -23.06 10.04
CA LEU A 596 5.65 -21.90 10.65
C LEU A 596 4.78 -21.15 9.63
N LEU A 597 5.22 -21.01 8.37
CA LEU A 597 4.40 -20.47 7.30
C LEU A 597 3.17 -21.34 7.01
N ASP A 598 3.31 -22.67 6.96
CA ASP A 598 2.18 -23.60 6.81
C ASP A 598 1.14 -23.37 7.91
N SER A 599 1.60 -23.12 9.13
CA SER A 599 0.72 -22.80 10.26
C SER A 599 0.04 -21.44 10.09
N ALA A 600 0.72 -20.46 9.50
CA ALA A 600 0.15 -19.14 9.23
C ALA A 600 -1.01 -19.20 8.22
N PHE A 601 -0.87 -20.03 7.17
CA PHE A 601 -1.89 -20.20 6.13
C PHE A 601 -2.96 -21.26 6.45
N SER A 602 -2.78 -22.06 7.50
CA SER A 602 -3.77 -23.05 7.93
C SER A 602 -5.12 -22.37 8.22
N GLY A 603 -6.18 -22.75 7.51
CA GLY A 603 -7.51 -22.15 7.65
C GLY A 603 -7.77 -20.95 6.74
N LEU A 604 -6.88 -20.65 5.78
CA LEU A 604 -7.09 -19.58 4.79
C LEU A 604 -8.43 -19.76 4.06
N GLU A 605 -8.78 -20.99 3.70
CA GLU A 605 -10.03 -21.29 2.98
C GLU A 605 -11.30 -21.04 3.79
N THR A 606 -11.19 -21.03 5.12
CA THR A 606 -12.31 -20.79 6.03
C THR A 606 -12.27 -19.39 6.65
N GLY A 607 -11.29 -18.55 6.28
CA GLY A 607 -11.06 -17.23 6.87
C GLY A 607 -10.60 -17.29 8.33
N GLN A 608 -9.95 -18.38 8.75
CA GLN A 608 -9.47 -18.61 10.12
C GLN A 608 -7.94 -18.69 10.22
N SER A 609 -7.22 -18.33 9.15
CA SER A 609 -5.76 -18.27 9.13
C SER A 609 -5.19 -17.18 10.02
N TYR A 610 -3.89 -17.28 10.32
CA TYR A 610 -3.14 -16.18 10.94
C TYR A 610 -2.62 -15.17 9.91
N PHE A 611 -2.49 -15.57 8.65
CA PHE A 611 -2.32 -14.66 7.53
C PHE A 611 -3.64 -13.96 7.22
N ASP A 612 -3.59 -12.63 7.13
CA ASP A 612 -4.70 -11.78 6.71
C ASP A 612 -4.44 -11.18 5.31
N PRO A 613 -5.16 -11.61 4.26
CA PRO A 613 -4.97 -11.10 2.90
C PRO A 613 -5.41 -9.64 2.73
N THR A 614 -5.98 -9.02 3.77
CA THR A 614 -6.44 -7.63 3.79
C THR A 614 -5.48 -6.67 4.46
N ASN A 615 -4.36 -7.18 5.00
CA ASN A 615 -3.46 -6.41 5.84
C ASN A 615 -2.08 -6.27 5.19
N GLU A 616 -1.60 -5.05 5.03
CA GLU A 616 -0.41 -4.69 4.27
C GLU A 616 0.91 -5.33 4.76
N PRO A 617 1.13 -5.56 6.07
CA PRO A 617 2.28 -6.31 6.56
C PRO A 617 2.29 -7.77 6.11
N ASP A 618 1.15 -8.32 5.73
CA ASP A 618 0.99 -9.75 5.44
C ASP A 618 1.18 -10.10 3.97
N ILE A 619 0.92 -9.15 3.06
CA ILE A 619 0.78 -9.41 1.63
C ILE A 619 2.05 -10.01 0.96
N HIS A 620 3.24 -9.88 1.54
CA HIS A 620 4.46 -10.53 1.00
C HIS A 620 4.65 -11.98 1.46
N TYR A 621 3.89 -12.48 2.43
CA TYR A 621 4.06 -13.82 3.01
C TYR A 621 4.06 -14.95 1.98
N PRO A 622 3.12 -14.99 1.00
CA PRO A 622 3.03 -16.11 0.10
C PRO A 622 4.35 -16.35 -0.66
N TYR A 623 5.13 -15.30 -0.89
CA TYR A 623 6.39 -15.33 -1.61
C TYR A 623 7.60 -15.77 -0.76
N LEU A 624 7.43 -15.91 0.56
CA LEU A 624 8.52 -16.30 1.46
C LEU A 624 8.93 -17.76 1.31
N TYR A 625 8.06 -18.64 0.82
CA TYR A 625 8.44 -20.03 0.53
C TYR A 625 9.54 -20.15 -0.52
N ASN A 626 9.62 -19.21 -1.48
CA ASN A 626 10.69 -19.18 -2.47
C ASN A 626 12.07 -19.02 -1.83
N TYR A 627 12.18 -18.26 -0.74
CA TYR A 627 13.44 -18.07 -0.02
C TYR A 627 13.85 -19.34 0.75
N ALA A 628 12.86 -20.13 1.20
CA ALA A 628 13.09 -21.39 1.91
C ALA A 628 13.23 -22.61 0.98
N GLY A 629 13.17 -22.43 -0.34
CA GLY A 629 13.33 -23.52 -1.31
C GLY A 629 12.07 -24.39 -1.48
N ALA A 630 10.87 -23.83 -1.26
CA ALA A 630 9.59 -24.51 -1.49
C ALA A 630 8.65 -23.71 -2.43
N PRO A 631 9.10 -23.32 -3.64
CA PRO A 631 8.35 -22.39 -4.48
C PRO A 631 6.98 -22.88 -4.95
N TRP A 632 6.72 -24.20 -4.99
CA TRP A 632 5.39 -24.73 -5.29
C TRP A 632 4.34 -24.31 -4.26
N LYS A 633 4.73 -24.07 -3.00
CA LYS A 633 3.81 -23.56 -1.98
C LYS A 633 3.44 -22.10 -2.23
N THR A 634 4.40 -21.27 -2.67
CA THR A 634 4.09 -19.91 -3.16
C THR A 634 3.09 -19.98 -4.31
N GLN A 635 3.32 -20.84 -5.31
CA GLN A 635 2.44 -20.99 -6.47
C GLN A 635 1.01 -21.38 -6.05
N GLU A 636 0.87 -22.35 -5.14
CA GLU A 636 -0.42 -22.79 -4.61
C GLU A 636 -1.15 -21.68 -3.85
N THR A 637 -0.47 -21.03 -2.90
CA THR A 637 -1.07 -19.99 -2.05
C THR A 637 -1.44 -18.74 -2.85
N VAL A 638 -0.55 -18.26 -3.72
CA VAL A 638 -0.83 -17.08 -4.56
C VAL A 638 -2.04 -17.35 -5.46
N ARG A 639 -2.09 -18.51 -6.13
CA ARG A 639 -3.21 -18.86 -7.00
C ARG A 639 -4.51 -19.05 -6.22
N TYR A 640 -4.46 -19.58 -5.00
CA TYR A 640 -5.64 -19.60 -4.14
C TYR A 640 -6.18 -18.18 -3.89
N ILE A 641 -5.31 -17.24 -3.50
CA ILE A 641 -5.71 -15.86 -3.19
C ILE A 641 -6.27 -15.17 -4.44
N THR A 642 -5.57 -15.23 -5.57
CA THR A 642 -6.01 -14.57 -6.82
C THR A 642 -7.30 -15.16 -7.37
N ASP A 643 -7.53 -16.46 -7.19
CA ASP A 643 -8.71 -17.14 -7.77
C ASP A 643 -9.95 -17.01 -6.86
N ASN A 644 -9.78 -16.74 -5.55
CA ASN A 644 -10.90 -16.80 -4.58
C ASN A 644 -11.16 -15.50 -3.80
N LEU A 645 -10.16 -14.63 -3.63
CA LEU A 645 -10.28 -13.45 -2.77
C LEU A 645 -10.39 -12.12 -3.53
N PHE A 646 -10.00 -12.12 -4.81
CA PHE A 646 -10.19 -11.01 -5.73
C PHE A 646 -11.11 -11.46 -6.85
N THR A 647 -12.32 -10.90 -6.89
CA THR A 647 -13.38 -11.42 -7.78
C THR A 647 -14.11 -10.29 -8.48
N ALA A 648 -14.83 -10.62 -9.56
CA ALA A 648 -15.72 -9.69 -10.25
C ALA A 648 -17.07 -9.50 -9.50
N ASP A 649 -17.20 -9.99 -8.28
CA ASP A 649 -18.40 -9.87 -7.46
C ASP A 649 -18.50 -8.47 -6.84
N HIS A 650 -19.66 -7.84 -6.94
CA HIS A 650 -19.87 -6.47 -6.43
C HIS A 650 -19.93 -6.38 -4.91
N GLU A 651 -20.29 -7.47 -4.22
CA GLU A 651 -20.39 -7.52 -2.75
C GLU A 651 -19.06 -7.87 -2.07
N GLN A 652 -18.22 -8.68 -2.73
CA GLN A 652 -17.02 -9.31 -2.15
C GLN A 652 -15.81 -9.29 -3.10
N GLY A 653 -15.79 -8.37 -4.07
CA GLY A 653 -14.75 -8.30 -5.08
C GLY A 653 -13.35 -7.95 -4.56
N LEU A 654 -13.28 -7.26 -3.42
CA LEU A 654 -12.05 -6.99 -2.67
C LEU A 654 -12.11 -7.65 -1.28
N PRO A 655 -11.01 -8.23 -0.79
CA PRO A 655 -11.03 -8.95 0.49
C PRO A 655 -11.13 -8.00 1.69
N GLY A 656 -10.67 -6.75 1.56
CA GLY A 656 -10.69 -5.72 2.60
C GLY A 656 -10.52 -4.32 1.98
N ASP A 657 -10.01 -3.38 2.78
CA ASP A 657 -9.68 -2.03 2.32
C ASP A 657 -8.75 -2.09 1.10
N GLU A 658 -8.92 -1.16 0.16
CA GLU A 658 -8.16 -1.15 -1.09
C GLU A 658 -6.79 -0.47 -0.92
N ASP A 659 -6.69 0.41 0.09
CA ASP A 659 -5.50 1.10 0.58
C ASP A 659 -4.71 1.82 -0.51
N ALA A 660 -5.44 2.70 -1.22
CA ALA A 660 -4.90 3.64 -2.19
C ALA A 660 -4.10 2.96 -3.32
N GLY A 661 -4.61 1.84 -3.83
CA GLY A 661 -3.96 1.06 -4.88
C GLY A 661 -3.19 -0.16 -4.39
N THR A 662 -2.98 -0.32 -3.07
CA THR A 662 -2.03 -1.31 -2.54
C THR A 662 -2.48 -2.74 -2.78
N MET A 663 -3.73 -3.07 -2.43
CA MET A 663 -4.28 -4.41 -2.64
C MET A 663 -4.47 -4.73 -4.11
N SER A 664 -4.92 -3.75 -4.90
CA SER A 664 -5.06 -3.90 -6.34
C SER A 664 -3.71 -4.15 -7.02
N ALA A 665 -2.67 -3.40 -6.66
CA ALA A 665 -1.31 -3.60 -7.19
C ALA A 665 -0.72 -4.95 -6.77
N TRP A 666 -1.03 -5.45 -5.56
CA TRP A 666 -0.67 -6.82 -5.18
C TRP A 666 -1.30 -7.83 -6.13
N TYR A 667 -2.61 -7.73 -6.39
CA TYR A 667 -3.31 -8.63 -7.31
C TYR A 667 -2.69 -8.59 -8.71
N ILE A 668 -2.40 -7.39 -9.24
CA ILE A 668 -1.80 -7.22 -10.57
C ILE A 668 -0.46 -7.94 -10.68
N PHE A 669 0.46 -7.70 -9.74
CA PHE A 669 1.75 -8.39 -9.69
C PHE A 669 1.58 -9.91 -9.62
N SER A 670 0.75 -10.38 -8.68
CA SER A 670 0.45 -11.79 -8.47
C SER A 670 -0.12 -12.45 -9.73
N ALA A 671 -1.10 -11.82 -10.37
CA ALA A 671 -1.75 -12.31 -11.59
C ALA A 671 -0.80 -12.32 -12.79
N MET A 672 0.14 -11.37 -12.86
CA MET A 672 1.23 -11.38 -13.82
C MET A 672 2.25 -12.50 -13.57
N GLY A 673 2.32 -13.02 -12.33
CA GLY A 673 3.16 -14.15 -11.94
C GLY A 673 4.44 -13.76 -11.21
N PHE A 674 4.60 -12.53 -10.72
CA PHE A 674 5.78 -12.10 -9.95
C PHE A 674 5.49 -10.93 -9.01
N TYR A 675 6.27 -10.78 -7.93
CA TYR A 675 5.99 -9.77 -6.89
C TYR A 675 7.25 -9.13 -6.29
N PRO A 676 7.30 -7.80 -6.06
CA PRO A 676 8.42 -7.11 -5.45
C PRO A 676 8.42 -7.25 -3.91
N VAL A 677 9.00 -8.34 -3.37
CA VAL A 677 9.00 -8.58 -1.90
C VAL A 677 9.70 -7.48 -1.10
N ALA A 678 10.81 -6.96 -1.62
CA ALA A 678 11.59 -5.91 -0.96
C ALA A 678 11.83 -4.76 -1.94
N PRO A 679 10.90 -3.80 -2.07
CA PRO A 679 11.10 -2.58 -2.87
C PRO A 679 12.43 -1.88 -2.51
N GLY A 680 13.13 -1.36 -3.51
CA GLY A 680 14.53 -0.96 -3.36
C GLY A 680 15.52 -2.08 -3.69
N SER A 681 15.06 -3.33 -3.80
CA SER A 681 15.78 -4.37 -4.52
C SER A 681 15.38 -4.36 -5.99
N GLU A 682 16.32 -4.70 -6.87
CA GLU A 682 16.07 -4.80 -8.31
C GLU A 682 15.45 -6.15 -8.69
N VAL A 683 14.70 -6.80 -7.77
CA VAL A 683 14.27 -8.20 -7.92
C VAL A 683 12.77 -8.36 -7.68
N TYR A 684 12.16 -9.18 -8.53
CA TYR A 684 10.78 -9.64 -8.42
C TYR A 684 10.77 -11.15 -8.19
N VAL A 685 10.03 -11.60 -7.19
CA VAL A 685 9.94 -13.00 -6.78
C VAL A 685 8.83 -13.69 -7.58
N ILE A 686 9.15 -14.81 -8.23
CA ILE A 686 8.20 -15.51 -9.12
C ILE A 686 7.10 -16.19 -8.30
N GLY A 687 5.84 -15.93 -8.67
CA GLY A 687 4.65 -16.60 -8.14
C GLY A 687 4.13 -17.66 -9.10
N SER A 688 2.88 -17.53 -9.52
CA SER A 688 2.26 -18.35 -10.58
C SER A 688 1.26 -17.50 -11.37
N PRO A 689 1.39 -17.40 -12.70
CA PRO A 689 0.57 -16.50 -13.51
C PRO A 689 -0.90 -16.97 -13.60
N VAL A 690 -1.81 -16.02 -13.78
CA VAL A 690 -3.25 -16.27 -13.98
C VAL A 690 -3.60 -16.37 -15.47
N PHE A 691 -2.96 -15.57 -16.32
CA PHE A 691 -3.27 -15.47 -17.74
C PHE A 691 -2.33 -16.33 -18.61
N ASP A 692 -2.80 -16.68 -19.80
CA ASP A 692 -2.03 -17.48 -20.78
C ASP A 692 -0.96 -16.62 -21.46
N LYS A 693 -1.23 -15.33 -21.63
CA LYS A 693 -0.26 -14.37 -22.17
C LYS A 693 -0.46 -12.99 -21.55
N ILE A 694 0.66 -12.35 -21.25
CA ILE A 694 0.72 -10.96 -20.77
C ILE A 694 1.79 -10.22 -21.57
N GLU A 695 1.46 -9.02 -22.03
CA GLU A 695 2.37 -8.13 -22.75
C GLU A 695 2.45 -6.79 -22.01
N ILE A 696 3.64 -6.45 -21.52
CA ILE A 696 3.91 -5.20 -20.80
C ILE A 696 4.62 -4.25 -21.76
N SER A 697 3.97 -3.14 -22.09
CA SER A 697 4.56 -2.04 -22.87
C SER A 697 5.39 -1.18 -21.93
N LEU A 698 6.69 -1.10 -22.21
CA LEU A 698 7.65 -0.37 -21.39
C LEU A 698 7.82 1.06 -21.92
N ASP A 699 8.04 2.00 -21.01
CA ASP A 699 8.17 3.42 -21.33
C ASP A 699 9.34 3.71 -22.29
N GLU A 700 9.13 4.57 -23.28
CA GLU A 700 10.13 4.96 -24.28
C GLU A 700 11.35 5.65 -23.65
N LYS A 701 11.11 6.61 -22.74
CA LYS A 701 12.15 7.45 -22.16
C LYS A 701 13.02 6.67 -21.18
N TYR A 702 12.40 5.85 -20.33
CA TYR A 702 13.12 5.16 -19.26
C TYR A 702 13.61 3.77 -19.68
N TYR A 703 12.86 3.07 -20.54
CA TYR A 703 13.09 1.64 -20.85
C TYR A 703 13.18 1.35 -22.36
N GLY A 704 13.11 2.37 -23.22
CA GLY A 704 13.34 2.26 -24.67
C GLY A 704 12.19 1.65 -25.48
N GLY A 705 10.95 1.71 -24.98
CA GLY A 705 9.74 1.45 -25.79
C GLY A 705 9.48 -0.01 -26.13
N LYS A 706 10.18 -0.92 -25.46
CA LYS A 706 10.11 -2.36 -25.73
C LYS A 706 8.83 -2.96 -25.14
N THR A 707 8.55 -4.19 -25.53
CA THR A 707 7.50 -4.99 -24.90
C THR A 707 8.13 -6.20 -24.23
N PHE A 708 7.83 -6.40 -22.95
CA PHE A 708 8.14 -7.65 -22.26
C PHE A 708 6.94 -8.59 -22.39
N ILE A 709 7.17 -9.82 -22.82
CA ILE A 709 6.09 -10.78 -23.08
C ILE A 709 6.27 -11.98 -22.16
N MET A 710 5.18 -12.37 -21.51
CA MET A 710 5.06 -13.60 -20.73
C MET A 710 4.05 -14.52 -21.38
N GLU A 711 4.41 -15.80 -21.53
CA GLU A 711 3.49 -16.84 -22.00
C GLU A 711 3.45 -18.01 -21.02
N SER A 712 2.25 -18.49 -20.73
CA SER A 712 1.99 -19.57 -19.78
C SER A 712 1.31 -20.73 -20.50
N HIS A 713 2.08 -21.75 -20.85
CA HIS A 713 1.55 -22.93 -21.52
C HIS A 713 0.86 -23.86 -20.54
N ASN A 714 -0.31 -24.38 -20.95
CA ASN A 714 -1.17 -25.24 -20.15
C ASN A 714 -1.69 -24.59 -18.85
N ASN A 715 -1.81 -23.26 -18.78
CA ASN A 715 -2.30 -22.60 -17.57
C ASN A 715 -3.80 -22.87 -17.34
N SER A 716 -4.19 -23.09 -16.09
CA SER A 716 -5.60 -23.23 -15.67
C SER A 716 -5.75 -23.09 -14.16
N SER A 717 -6.99 -23.18 -13.64
CA SER A 717 -7.25 -23.31 -12.20
C SER A 717 -6.55 -24.52 -11.57
N ASP A 718 -6.45 -25.62 -12.32
CA ASP A 718 -5.85 -26.87 -11.87
C ASP A 718 -4.33 -26.87 -12.10
N ASN A 719 -3.89 -26.35 -13.24
CA ASN A 719 -2.49 -26.29 -13.64
C ASN A 719 -1.82 -25.03 -13.09
N LYS A 720 -1.66 -24.97 -11.76
CA LYS A 720 -1.07 -23.83 -11.05
C LYS A 720 0.43 -23.94 -10.80
N TYR A 721 1.02 -25.11 -11.04
CA TYR A 721 2.41 -25.39 -10.69
C TYR A 721 3.35 -25.24 -11.88
N ILE A 722 4.40 -24.46 -11.70
CA ILE A 722 5.47 -24.28 -12.68
C ILE A 722 6.26 -25.59 -12.79
N GLN A 723 6.30 -26.16 -13.98
CA GLN A 723 7.15 -27.31 -14.32
C GLN A 723 8.51 -26.83 -14.82
N GLU A 724 8.51 -25.82 -15.71
CA GLU A 724 9.70 -25.25 -16.33
C GLU A 724 9.48 -23.76 -16.58
N VAL A 725 10.57 -22.98 -16.53
CA VAL A 725 10.59 -21.58 -16.95
C VAL A 725 11.77 -21.36 -17.88
N SER A 726 11.58 -20.60 -18.94
CA SER A 726 12.67 -20.10 -19.77
C SER A 726 12.58 -18.59 -19.95
N LEU A 727 13.72 -17.91 -19.96
CA LEU A 727 13.84 -16.50 -20.27
C LEU A 727 14.69 -16.37 -21.53
N ASN A 728 14.11 -15.79 -22.58
CA ASN A 728 14.74 -15.65 -23.90
C ASN A 728 15.25 -16.99 -24.48
N GLY A 729 14.52 -18.08 -24.20
CA GLY A 729 14.85 -19.44 -24.66
C GLY A 729 15.81 -20.21 -23.75
N GLU A 730 16.41 -19.57 -22.74
CA GLU A 730 17.33 -20.23 -21.81
C GLU A 730 16.61 -20.65 -20.51
N PRO A 731 16.88 -21.86 -19.96
CA PRO A 731 16.25 -22.32 -18.73
C PRO A 731 16.52 -21.38 -17.54
N LEU A 732 15.45 -20.96 -16.87
CA LEU A 732 15.48 -20.14 -15.67
C LEU A 732 15.17 -21.00 -14.44
N ASN A 733 16.22 -21.52 -13.79
CA ASN A 733 16.11 -22.40 -12.60
C ASN A 733 16.20 -21.64 -11.27
N ARG A 734 15.77 -20.38 -11.25
CA ARG A 734 15.73 -19.51 -10.06
C ARG A 734 14.35 -18.90 -9.92
N THR A 735 13.97 -18.57 -8.69
CA THR A 735 12.60 -18.13 -8.34
C THR A 735 12.46 -16.61 -8.39
N ARG A 736 13.21 -15.95 -9.28
CA ARG A 736 13.30 -14.50 -9.33
C ARG A 736 13.64 -13.97 -10.72
N LEU A 737 13.12 -12.77 -11.01
CA LEU A 737 13.47 -11.94 -12.16
C LEU A 737 14.15 -10.67 -11.65
N THR A 738 15.13 -10.17 -12.38
CA THR A 738 15.68 -8.84 -12.12
C THR A 738 14.89 -7.77 -12.89
N HIS A 739 14.94 -6.53 -12.42
CA HIS A 739 14.33 -5.41 -13.12
C HIS A 739 14.94 -5.24 -14.52
N GLU A 740 16.27 -5.37 -14.65
CA GLU A 740 16.97 -5.35 -15.94
C GLU A 740 16.44 -6.40 -16.94
N GLU A 741 16.13 -7.61 -16.46
CA GLU A 741 15.53 -8.65 -17.31
C GLU A 741 14.11 -8.29 -17.76
N LEU A 742 13.31 -7.64 -16.91
CA LEU A 742 11.96 -7.19 -17.24
C LEU A 742 11.98 -6.02 -18.23
N ILE A 743 12.85 -5.02 -18.03
CA ILE A 743 12.92 -3.84 -18.92
C ILE A 743 13.74 -4.10 -20.21
N GLY A 744 14.31 -5.29 -20.33
CA GLY A 744 14.93 -5.78 -21.56
C GLY A 744 13.90 -6.13 -22.64
N ASN A 745 14.37 -6.65 -23.78
CA ASN A 745 13.48 -7.26 -24.78
C ASN A 745 13.23 -8.73 -24.39
N GLY A 746 12.55 -8.93 -23.26
CA GLY A 746 12.43 -10.22 -22.60
C GLY A 746 11.19 -11.01 -23.05
N TYR A 747 11.38 -12.31 -23.25
CA TYR A 747 10.34 -13.28 -23.52
C TYR A 747 10.42 -14.39 -22.47
N LEU A 748 9.48 -14.42 -21.52
CA LEU A 748 9.45 -15.35 -20.40
C LEU A 748 8.35 -16.38 -20.63
N VAL A 749 8.72 -17.66 -20.64
CA VAL A 749 7.78 -18.76 -20.91
C VAL A 749 7.70 -19.66 -19.69
N PHE A 750 6.49 -19.85 -19.18
CA PHE A 750 6.13 -20.83 -18.16
C PHE A 750 5.51 -22.05 -18.81
N THR A 751 5.92 -23.25 -18.38
CA THR A 751 5.19 -24.49 -18.63
C THR A 751 4.51 -24.91 -17.33
N MET A 752 3.18 -24.97 -17.34
CA MET A 752 2.36 -25.23 -16.15
C MET A 752 1.93 -26.70 -16.07
N GLY A 753 1.63 -27.16 -14.86
CA GLY A 753 1.13 -28.50 -14.56
C GLY A 753 0.29 -28.55 -13.29
N ASN A 754 -0.43 -29.66 -13.09
CA ASN A 754 -1.36 -29.86 -11.96
C ASN A 754 -0.72 -30.49 -10.72
N THR A 755 0.57 -30.82 -10.76
CA THR A 755 1.33 -31.34 -9.62
C THR A 755 2.58 -30.50 -9.36
N PRO A 756 2.99 -30.33 -8.09
CA PRO A 756 4.23 -29.63 -7.75
C PRO A 756 5.46 -30.25 -8.41
N ASN A 757 6.29 -29.41 -9.05
CA ASN A 757 7.66 -29.79 -9.40
C ASN A 757 8.62 -29.42 -8.27
N ASN A 758 8.97 -30.40 -7.43
CA ASN A 758 9.85 -30.18 -6.28
C ASN A 758 11.33 -29.96 -6.64
N ASN A 759 11.69 -29.99 -7.93
CA ASN A 759 13.07 -29.76 -8.40
C ASN A 759 13.28 -28.34 -8.97
N TRP A 760 12.24 -27.67 -9.45
CA TRP A 760 12.39 -26.33 -10.00
C TRP A 760 12.55 -25.30 -8.88
N GLY A 761 13.59 -24.47 -8.97
CA GLY A 761 13.79 -23.36 -8.04
C GLY A 761 14.19 -23.76 -6.61
N THR A 762 14.63 -25.00 -6.36
CA THR A 762 15.00 -25.49 -5.01
C THR A 762 16.50 -25.60 -4.76
N ALA A 763 17.33 -25.42 -5.78
CA ALA A 763 18.77 -25.54 -5.64
C ALA A 763 19.36 -24.39 -4.80
N GLU A 764 20.53 -24.63 -4.21
CA GLU A 764 21.29 -23.58 -3.54
C GLU A 764 21.61 -22.44 -4.54
N GLY A 765 21.22 -21.21 -4.18
CA GLY A 765 21.34 -20.03 -5.05
C GLY A 765 20.12 -19.72 -5.94
N SER A 766 19.10 -20.59 -5.98
CA SER A 766 17.83 -20.33 -6.68
C SER A 766 16.96 -19.29 -5.95
N ALA A 767 17.08 -19.21 -4.62
CA ALA A 767 16.34 -18.28 -3.77
C ALA A 767 16.61 -16.79 -4.12
N PRO A 768 15.66 -15.88 -3.85
CA PRO A 768 15.88 -14.45 -4.02
C PRO A 768 16.96 -13.90 -3.08
N HIS A 769 17.41 -12.67 -3.37
CA HIS A 769 18.49 -12.05 -2.62
C HIS A 769 18.08 -11.73 -1.19
N SER A 770 19.01 -11.89 -0.24
CA SER A 770 18.90 -11.43 1.14
C SER A 770 20.24 -10.82 1.56
N MET A 771 20.20 -9.85 2.47
CA MET A 771 21.40 -9.22 3.01
C MET A 771 22.35 -10.26 3.65
N THR A 772 21.82 -11.21 4.42
CA THR A 772 22.55 -12.38 4.91
C THR A 772 22.63 -13.45 3.83
N ARG A 773 23.85 -13.97 3.61
CA ARG A 773 24.10 -15.06 2.64
C ARG A 773 24.51 -16.36 3.29
N GLU A 774 25.18 -16.29 4.43
CA GLU A 774 25.78 -17.44 5.08
C GLU A 774 24.81 -18.09 6.07
N LYS A 775 24.87 -19.42 6.15
CA LYS A 775 24.20 -20.18 7.22
C LYS A 775 24.97 -19.98 8.54
N PRO A 776 24.30 -20.11 9.70
CA PRO A 776 25.00 -20.08 10.97
C PRO A 776 25.95 -21.28 11.12
N ASP A 777 27.08 -21.06 11.78
CA ASP A 777 28.09 -22.09 12.09
C ASP A 777 28.52 -21.95 13.55
N PHE A 778 27.86 -22.69 14.45
CA PHE A 778 28.10 -22.58 15.88
C PHE A 778 29.20 -23.56 16.33
N VAL A 779 30.26 -23.00 16.90
CA VAL A 779 31.39 -23.73 17.45
C VAL A 779 31.38 -23.62 18.97
N TYR A 780 31.44 -24.77 19.64
CA TYR A 780 31.46 -24.88 21.09
C TYR A 780 32.88 -25.05 21.61
N SER A 781 33.23 -24.37 22.69
CA SER A 781 34.55 -24.45 23.35
C SER A 781 34.46 -24.22 24.86
N GLY A 782 35.56 -24.46 25.57
CA GLY A 782 35.68 -24.05 26.97
C GLY A 782 34.72 -24.73 27.97
N LEU A 783 34.27 -25.96 27.69
CA LEU A 783 33.37 -26.71 28.57
C LEU A 783 33.98 -26.87 29.97
N LYS A 784 33.26 -26.40 31.00
CA LYS A 784 33.63 -26.50 32.42
C LYS A 784 32.49 -27.13 33.20
N ALA A 785 32.81 -28.12 34.02
CA ALA A 785 31.93 -28.69 35.03
C ALA A 785 32.79 -29.16 36.23
N PRO A 786 32.24 -29.24 37.45
CA PRO A 786 32.93 -29.84 38.59
C PRO A 786 33.19 -31.34 38.36
N GLU A 787 34.38 -31.81 38.74
CA GLU A 787 34.75 -33.23 38.61
C GLU A 787 33.92 -34.15 39.53
N THR A 788 33.40 -33.62 40.64
CA THR A 788 32.59 -34.36 41.61
C THR A 788 31.36 -33.57 42.01
N ALA A 789 30.25 -34.28 42.24
CA ALA A 789 29.01 -33.73 42.77
C ALA A 789 28.40 -34.70 43.79
N LYS A 790 27.53 -34.22 44.68
CA LYS A 790 26.76 -35.13 45.53
C LYS A 790 25.50 -35.59 44.82
N PHE A 791 25.05 -36.79 45.16
CA PHE A 791 23.77 -37.31 44.71
C PHE A 791 22.62 -36.31 45.03
N ASN A 792 21.77 -36.04 44.04
CA ASN A 792 20.62 -35.13 44.14
C ASN A 792 20.98 -33.64 44.33
N GLU A 793 22.20 -33.23 43.93
CA GLU A 793 22.58 -31.81 43.81
C GLU A 793 22.56 -31.34 42.34
N TYR A 794 22.58 -30.02 42.16
CA TYR A 794 22.75 -29.39 40.86
C TYR A 794 24.23 -29.13 40.59
N VAL A 795 24.60 -29.24 39.32
CA VAL A 795 25.93 -28.94 38.81
C VAL A 795 25.86 -27.77 37.84
N ASP A 796 26.70 -26.78 38.05
CA ASP A 796 26.87 -25.68 37.10
C ASP A 796 27.80 -26.12 35.97
N VAL A 797 27.29 -26.10 34.74
CA VAL A 797 28.01 -26.39 33.50
C VAL A 797 28.16 -25.10 32.74
N GLN A 798 29.37 -24.75 32.32
CA GLN A 798 29.64 -23.59 31.47
C GLN A 798 30.21 -24.03 30.12
N VAL A 799 29.79 -23.41 29.04
CA VAL A 799 30.35 -23.57 27.69
C VAL A 799 30.39 -22.22 26.99
N THR A 800 31.36 -22.00 26.12
CA THR A 800 31.39 -20.84 25.22
C THR A 800 30.90 -21.28 23.85
N VAL A 801 29.89 -20.60 23.31
CA VAL A 801 29.42 -20.77 21.93
C VAL A 801 29.88 -19.58 21.09
N THR A 802 30.46 -19.84 19.93
CA THR A 802 30.90 -18.84 18.95
C THR A 802 30.22 -19.09 17.62
N ASN A 803 29.62 -18.07 17.01
CA ASN A 803 29.10 -18.16 15.65
C ASN A 803 30.16 -17.73 14.63
N LYS A 804 30.59 -18.63 13.76
CA LYS A 804 31.56 -18.38 12.69
C LYS A 804 30.94 -18.16 11.32
N GLY A 805 29.64 -18.37 11.19
CA GLY A 805 28.89 -18.19 9.95
C GLY A 805 28.01 -16.95 9.98
N GLY A 806 26.90 -17.00 9.25
CA GLY A 806 25.88 -15.96 9.26
C GLY A 806 25.08 -15.91 10.58
N MET A 807 24.36 -14.82 10.80
CA MET A 807 23.51 -14.68 11.99
C MET A 807 22.48 -15.81 12.08
N GLY A 808 22.21 -16.30 13.30
CA GLY A 808 21.17 -17.31 13.56
C GLY A 808 20.96 -17.59 15.04
N THR A 809 20.10 -18.57 15.34
CA THR A 809 19.82 -19.02 16.71
C THR A 809 20.64 -20.26 17.06
N ALA A 810 21.55 -20.13 18.03
CA ALA A 810 22.21 -21.26 18.64
C ALA A 810 21.24 -21.94 19.61
N HIS A 811 20.89 -23.20 19.35
CA HIS A 811 20.17 -24.03 20.30
C HIS A 811 21.20 -24.91 21.01
N THR A 812 21.54 -24.56 22.25
CA THR A 812 22.53 -25.28 23.03
C THR A 812 21.87 -26.23 24.00
N VAL A 813 22.20 -27.51 23.90
CA VAL A 813 21.55 -28.55 24.68
C VAL A 813 22.56 -29.32 25.54
N VAL A 814 22.20 -29.54 26.81
CA VAL A 814 22.96 -30.35 27.76
C VAL A 814 22.25 -31.67 28.00
N TYR A 815 22.92 -32.74 27.59
CA TYR A 815 22.50 -34.11 27.86
C TYR A 815 23.40 -34.73 28.93
N HIS A 816 22.82 -35.60 29.76
CA HIS A 816 23.62 -36.46 30.64
C HIS A 816 23.42 -37.93 30.29
N TYR A 817 24.52 -38.69 30.39
CA TYR A 817 24.57 -40.14 30.18
C TYR A 817 25.15 -40.82 31.41
N ASP A 818 24.47 -41.86 31.90
CA ASP A 818 25.00 -42.74 32.93
C ASP A 818 25.85 -43.84 32.27
N ARG A 819 27.16 -43.86 32.55
CA ARG A 819 28.08 -44.89 32.01
C ARG A 819 27.76 -46.31 32.49
N ASN A 820 27.04 -46.45 33.59
CA ASN A 820 26.75 -47.75 34.22
C ASN A 820 25.35 -48.29 33.89
N ALA A 821 24.47 -47.48 33.28
CA ALA A 821 23.15 -47.91 32.87
C ALA A 821 23.20 -48.69 31.56
N HIS A 822 22.45 -49.80 31.45
CA HIS A 822 22.33 -50.60 30.23
C HIS A 822 21.61 -49.88 29.06
N TYR A 823 21.12 -48.66 29.27
CA TYR A 823 20.41 -47.85 28.28
C TYR A 823 21.28 -46.67 27.82
N ARG A 824 21.65 -46.67 26.53
CA ARG A 824 22.49 -45.62 25.90
C ARG A 824 21.70 -44.38 25.46
N THR A 825 20.60 -44.05 26.14
CA THR A 825 19.78 -42.87 25.80
C THR A 825 20.12 -41.74 26.74
N GLY A 826 20.72 -40.65 26.23
CA GLY A 826 21.00 -39.45 27.03
C GLY A 826 19.70 -38.74 27.39
N HIS A 827 19.60 -38.20 28.59
CA HIS A 827 18.45 -37.38 28.98
C HIS A 827 18.81 -35.90 28.88
N LEU A 828 17.87 -35.11 28.36
CA LEU A 828 17.92 -33.66 28.35
C LEU A 828 17.84 -33.12 29.78
N VAL A 829 18.82 -32.31 30.20
CA VAL A 829 18.90 -31.73 31.56
C VAL A 829 19.16 -30.24 31.60
N GLY A 830 19.39 -29.62 30.45
CA GLY A 830 19.43 -28.18 30.30
C GLY A 830 19.38 -27.82 28.82
N GLU A 831 18.75 -26.70 28.51
CA GLU A 831 18.74 -26.13 27.16
C GLU A 831 18.77 -24.61 27.24
N ASN A 832 19.29 -23.98 26.21
CA ASN A 832 19.28 -22.53 26.05
C ASN A 832 19.24 -22.20 24.56
N LYS A 833 18.42 -21.23 24.18
CA LYS A 833 18.46 -20.67 22.83
C LYS A 833 18.94 -19.22 22.87
N LEU A 834 19.87 -18.89 21.97
CA LEU A 834 20.46 -17.56 21.91
C LEU A 834 20.72 -17.15 20.46
N VAL A 835 20.30 -15.93 20.12
CA VAL A 835 20.64 -15.30 18.85
C VAL A 835 22.10 -14.82 18.90
N LEU A 836 22.89 -15.16 17.90
CA LEU A 836 24.27 -14.71 17.75
C LEU A 836 24.49 -14.12 16.36
N ALA A 837 25.05 -12.91 16.31
CA ALA A 837 25.56 -12.34 15.07
C ALA A 837 26.80 -13.10 14.57
N SER A 838 27.18 -12.85 13.32
CA SER A 838 28.44 -13.38 12.77
C SER A 838 29.64 -12.91 13.61
N GLY A 839 30.51 -13.84 13.99
CA GLY A 839 31.68 -13.61 14.83
C GLY A 839 31.39 -13.45 16.34
N GLU A 840 30.13 -13.42 16.76
CA GLU A 840 29.77 -13.25 18.17
C GLU A 840 30.10 -14.49 19.01
N SER A 841 30.52 -14.27 20.26
CA SER A 841 30.78 -15.34 21.23
C SER A 841 30.08 -15.08 22.55
N ARG A 842 29.49 -16.11 23.16
CA ARG A 842 28.75 -16.02 24.43
C ARG A 842 29.05 -17.21 25.32
N ASP A 843 29.20 -16.92 26.61
CA ASP A 843 29.31 -17.93 27.66
C ASP A 843 27.91 -18.30 28.15
N LEU A 844 27.57 -19.58 28.02
CA LEU A 844 26.33 -20.16 28.53
C LEU A 844 26.59 -20.89 29.83
N LYS A 845 25.65 -20.79 30.77
CA LYS A 845 25.68 -21.47 32.05
C LYS A 845 24.39 -22.26 32.24
N PHE A 846 24.52 -23.54 32.53
CA PHE A 846 23.42 -24.45 32.78
C PHE A 846 23.50 -24.95 34.21
N ARG A 847 22.37 -24.95 34.91
CA ARG A 847 22.26 -25.54 36.24
C ARG A 847 21.57 -26.90 36.12
N VAL A 848 22.39 -27.95 36.07
CA VAL A 848 21.99 -29.30 35.67
C VAL A 848 21.74 -30.18 36.88
N PRO A 849 20.54 -30.76 37.07
CA PRO A 849 20.32 -31.71 38.15
C PRO A 849 20.95 -33.08 37.84
N LEU A 850 21.64 -33.68 38.82
CA LEU A 850 22.19 -35.04 38.71
C LEU A 850 21.50 -36.01 39.68
N TYR A 851 20.64 -36.87 39.14
CA TYR A 851 19.80 -37.80 39.92
C TYR A 851 20.35 -39.23 40.02
N PHE A 852 21.48 -39.54 39.37
CA PHE A 852 22.02 -40.91 39.33
C PHE A 852 23.41 -40.98 39.97
N HIS A 853 23.62 -42.01 40.80
CA HIS A 853 24.89 -42.27 41.46
C HIS A 853 25.88 -42.95 40.49
N GLY A 854 27.11 -42.46 40.41
CA GLY A 854 28.14 -43.06 39.56
C GLY A 854 28.87 -42.04 38.70
N ASN A 855 29.47 -42.54 37.61
CA ASN A 855 30.26 -41.72 36.69
C ASN A 855 29.37 -41.24 35.53
N ASN A 856 28.97 -39.98 35.56
CA ASN A 856 28.08 -39.38 34.57
C ASN A 856 28.91 -38.63 33.52
N THR A 857 28.53 -38.73 32.24
CA THR A 857 29.12 -37.91 31.18
C THR A 857 28.11 -36.86 30.74
N LEU A 858 28.49 -35.58 30.82
CA LEU A 858 27.72 -34.45 30.32
C LEU A 858 28.17 -34.11 28.91
N HIS A 859 27.23 -33.97 27.99
CA HIS A 859 27.47 -33.58 26.61
C HIS A 859 26.78 -32.25 26.33
N VAL A 860 27.52 -31.31 25.74
CA VAL A 860 27.00 -30.02 25.26
C VAL A 860 27.34 -29.90 23.79
N ASP A 861 26.33 -30.15 22.95
CA ASP A 861 26.40 -30.22 21.47
C ASP A 861 27.73 -30.75 20.91
N THR A 862 28.18 -31.80 21.60
CA THR A 862 29.32 -32.71 21.36
C THR A 862 30.69 -32.40 21.98
N LEU A 863 30.83 -31.37 22.82
CA LEU A 863 31.87 -31.38 23.87
C LEU A 863 31.42 -32.25 25.04
N SER A 864 32.34 -32.98 25.68
CA SER A 864 32.01 -33.83 26.83
C SER A 864 32.90 -33.60 28.04
N THR A 865 32.31 -33.72 29.22
CA THR A 865 33.03 -33.73 30.49
C THR A 865 32.43 -34.77 31.42
N THR A 866 33.25 -35.30 32.33
CA THR A 866 32.89 -36.40 33.21
C THR A 866 32.71 -35.89 34.63
N VAL A 867 31.56 -36.19 35.24
CA VAL A 867 31.20 -35.80 36.61
C VAL A 867 30.94 -37.03 37.47
N ILE A 868 31.67 -37.16 38.57
CA ILE A 868 31.54 -38.27 39.51
C ILE A 868 30.53 -37.89 40.59
N VAL A 869 29.38 -38.54 40.58
CA VAL A 869 28.32 -38.33 41.58
C VAL A 869 28.49 -39.32 42.72
N SER A 870 28.93 -38.82 43.88
CA SER A 870 29.15 -39.63 45.08
C SER A 870 27.90 -39.74 45.95
N LYS A 871 27.73 -40.87 46.67
CA LYS A 871 26.66 -41.00 47.67
C LYS A 871 26.91 -40.00 48.79
N PRO A 872 25.86 -39.41 49.39
CA PRO A 872 26.01 -38.71 50.65
C PRO A 872 26.51 -39.74 51.65
N VAL A 873 27.74 -39.58 52.16
CA VAL A 873 28.21 -40.41 53.27
C VAL A 873 27.30 -40.07 54.47
N PRO A 874 26.53 -41.04 55.01
CA PRO A 874 25.75 -40.77 56.21
C PRO A 874 26.67 -40.34 57.35
N LYS A 875 26.25 -39.34 58.13
CA LYS A 875 27.00 -38.77 59.27
C LYS A 875 27.28 -39.76 60.42
N GLU A 876 27.00 -41.04 60.26
CA GLU A 876 27.25 -42.08 61.25
C GLU A 876 28.58 -42.82 61.07
N LEU A 877 29.41 -42.44 60.07
CA LEU A 877 30.71 -43.08 59.79
C LEU A 877 31.95 -42.20 60.04
N VAL A 878 31.83 -41.14 60.86
CA VAL A 878 32.99 -40.42 61.40
C VAL A 878 32.94 -40.43 62.93
N LYS A 879 33.12 -41.62 63.51
CA LYS A 879 33.78 -41.83 64.81
C LYS A 879 34.15 -43.29 65.02
#